data_AF-A0A923QZP4-F1
#
_entry.id   AF-A0A923QZP4-F1
#
_cell.length_a   1.000
_cell.length_b   1.000
_cell.length_c   1.000
_cell.angle_alpha   90.00
_cell.angle_beta   90.00
_cell.angle_gamma   90.00
#
_symmetry.space_group_name_H-M   'P 1'
#
loop_
_entity.id
_entity.type
_entity.pdbx_description
1 polymer ?
#
loop_
_entity_poly.entity_id
_entity_poly.type
_entity_poly.pdbx_seq_one_letter_code
_entity_poly.pdbx_strand_id
1 'polypeptide(L)'
;MQQKIQETMDGLKDFQQKTVEYVFDQFYSKGRDKMLIADEVGLGKTIVAKGILAKAYEQFIPTPTKPGFKVVYICSNQALARQNLRKLNFTDVPAAIDYSDEDDRLTALAFEAKALNEDLNFSIKAFTPATSFDDKTHAGKADERILLYRLLYLYADLENDRNSLKWILKGSKRMRDDNWENKISQVEKFDAGYKVEDVRKIRPKVYTLFRKALEKPVKPADLPKCFAAAGITYDIKYWTLIRNLCKLGVRKNTYGNQQFCKELISSLRFILSRCCLEFLQADIFILDEFQRYKKLIQTTKNKSADKEEKLSPAIQLAKDIFGMEGIKVLMLSATPFKPYTNDFDALSGEVHHHEFIDVLKFLLADKPEEFWKEYEKDRGEFFQLLRHPARISEQYDKAFEVKNKLEKLYRQGMARTERLLASDNKSTMVEAMQKPIEIRADDIGDFVALDEITCYLNEHHGTSLNIPMEYVKSCPYSLSFLDSYAHKEKLKAVAAEDITLLKLLNKSKHAWLNLEDINQYKPLIPVRGKSMPNAKFRLLLDESVLNGGWKYLWIPPSIPYYELSGAFKAGEGYSKTLLFSSWKMVPRMVASLVSYEAERLTVGDPKSISEKELAEEKREYFIKRRSPRPQFTFKVDKAEQEPQQMNNFMLTYPGCTLAGLYDPLLNLSEKKTLSQIRADLKLQLISLLNNADLNSTANGKGDWKKWLWMAPLLLDKINDNNNMVGAWFDKGYPGSLLAMDGEEMEEGKEENSGKDKHFDHARQTFNSGALINVGFLDEEKTNLLAEHLVDLTLGSPAICFLRTLLRYFEKDALLLDAAYNVGAAFLSLFNKPE
;
A
#
# COMPACT_ATOMS: atom_id res chain seq x y z
N MET A 1 -17.82 -29.68 -5.33
CA MET A 1 -18.40 -28.37 -4.94
C MET A 1 -19.00 -28.39 -3.53
N GLN A 2 -19.95 -29.27 -3.20
CA GLN A 2 -20.54 -29.31 -1.85
C GLN A 2 -19.50 -29.44 -0.73
N GLN A 3 -18.50 -30.32 -0.88
CA GLN A 3 -17.38 -30.41 0.06
C GLN A 3 -16.64 -29.08 0.24
N LYS A 4 -16.43 -28.32 -0.83
CA LYS A 4 -15.74 -27.00 -0.78
C LYS A 4 -16.56 -25.93 -0.08
N ILE A 5 -17.88 -26.00 -0.19
CA ILE A 5 -18.80 -25.13 0.55
C ILE A 5 -18.69 -25.45 2.04
N GLN A 6 -18.75 -26.74 2.40
CA GLN A 6 -18.62 -27.18 3.79
C GLN A 6 -17.27 -26.78 4.40
N GLU A 7 -16.15 -27.07 3.72
CA GLU A 7 -14.80 -26.64 4.11
C GLU A 7 -14.71 -25.12 4.32
N THR A 8 -15.38 -24.34 3.45
CA THR A 8 -15.40 -22.88 3.57
C THR A 8 -16.19 -22.42 4.80
N MET A 9 -17.32 -23.05 5.10
CA MET A 9 -18.16 -22.71 6.25
C MET A 9 -17.51 -23.14 7.58
N ASP A 10 -16.92 -24.33 7.64
CA ASP A 10 -16.23 -24.84 8.83
C ASP A 10 -14.95 -24.05 9.17
N GLY A 11 -14.34 -23.42 8.16
CA GLY A 11 -13.19 -22.53 8.36
C GLY A 11 -13.54 -21.14 8.92
N LEU A 12 -14.83 -20.79 9.07
CA LEU A 12 -15.25 -19.50 9.61
C LEU A 12 -15.18 -19.49 11.14
N LYS A 13 -14.80 -18.34 11.70
CA LYS A 13 -14.99 -18.11 13.14
C LYS A 13 -16.47 -17.91 13.47
N ASP A 14 -16.85 -18.13 14.72
CA ASP A 14 -18.22 -18.00 15.22
C ASP A 14 -18.89 -16.66 14.86
N PHE A 15 -18.20 -15.53 15.04
CA PHE A 15 -18.71 -14.20 14.69
C PHE A 15 -18.80 -13.98 13.16
N GLN A 16 -17.89 -14.59 12.40
CA GLN A 16 -17.90 -14.54 10.94
C GLN A 16 -19.10 -15.32 10.40
N GLN A 17 -19.32 -16.53 10.93
CA GLN A 17 -20.47 -17.37 10.60
C GLN A 17 -21.80 -16.65 10.89
N LYS A 18 -21.95 -16.04 12.08
CA LYS A 18 -23.14 -15.25 12.40
C LYS A 18 -23.38 -14.10 11.41
N THR A 19 -22.30 -13.44 10.98
CA THR A 19 -22.40 -12.36 9.98
C THR A 19 -22.81 -12.91 8.61
N VAL A 20 -22.24 -14.04 8.18
CA VAL A 20 -22.62 -14.74 6.93
C VAL A 20 -24.09 -15.11 6.98
N GLU A 21 -24.55 -15.77 8.04
CA GLU A 21 -25.94 -16.20 8.21
C GLU A 21 -26.90 -15.01 8.19
N TYR A 22 -26.57 -13.94 8.91
CA TYR A 22 -27.38 -12.73 8.95
C TYR A 22 -27.51 -12.06 7.58
N VAL A 23 -26.40 -11.79 6.90
CA VAL A 23 -26.40 -11.12 5.59
C VAL A 23 -27.09 -12.00 4.54
N PHE A 24 -26.89 -13.31 4.60
CA PHE A 24 -27.55 -14.26 3.74
C PHE A 24 -29.09 -14.24 3.90
N ASP A 25 -29.58 -14.29 5.15
CA ASP A 25 -31.02 -14.17 5.46
C ASP A 25 -31.59 -12.83 4.93
N GLN A 26 -30.85 -11.72 5.08
CA GLN A 26 -31.29 -10.44 4.53
C GLN A 26 -31.45 -10.49 3.00
N PHE A 27 -30.49 -11.08 2.27
CA PHE A 27 -30.52 -11.13 0.81
C PHE A 27 -31.57 -12.10 0.25
N TYR A 28 -31.60 -13.33 0.77
CA TYR A 28 -32.33 -14.44 0.14
C TYR A 28 -33.65 -14.78 0.82
N SER A 29 -33.83 -14.45 2.10
CA SER A 29 -35.07 -14.74 2.84
C SER A 29 -35.94 -13.50 3.04
N LYS A 30 -35.34 -12.34 3.31
CA LYS A 30 -36.03 -11.05 3.50
C LYS A 30 -36.09 -10.18 2.25
N GLY A 31 -35.52 -10.66 1.13
CA GLY A 31 -35.61 -10.02 -0.17
C GLY A 31 -34.86 -8.69 -0.29
N ARG A 32 -33.90 -8.37 0.59
CA ARG A 32 -33.10 -7.15 0.45
C ARG A 32 -32.13 -7.28 -0.69
N ASP A 33 -31.85 -6.16 -1.35
CA ASP A 33 -30.88 -6.11 -2.44
C ASP A 33 -29.50 -5.60 -2.00
N LYS A 34 -29.41 -4.90 -0.86
CA LYS A 34 -28.18 -4.18 -0.49
C LYS A 34 -27.86 -4.38 0.99
N MET A 35 -26.60 -4.73 1.28
CA MET A 35 -26.09 -4.91 2.65
C MET A 35 -24.66 -4.37 2.77
N LEU A 36 -24.34 -3.80 3.93
CA LEU A 36 -23.00 -3.32 4.28
C LEU A 36 -22.41 -4.14 5.43
N ILE A 37 -21.24 -4.72 5.20
CA ILE A 37 -20.38 -5.29 6.25
C ILE A 37 -19.34 -4.23 6.64
N ALA A 38 -19.47 -3.75 7.86
CA ALA A 38 -18.79 -2.61 8.44
C ALA A 38 -17.79 -3.02 9.54
N ASP A 39 -17.22 -4.23 9.44
CA ASP A 39 -16.34 -4.79 10.47
C ASP A 39 -15.03 -4.00 10.64
N GLU A 40 -14.45 -4.08 11.82
CA GLU A 40 -13.10 -3.58 12.11
C GLU A 40 -12.05 -4.15 11.14
N VAL A 41 -10.94 -3.42 10.95
CA VAL A 41 -9.83 -3.86 10.10
C VAL A 41 -9.19 -5.13 10.66
N GLY A 42 -9.02 -6.14 9.81
CA GLY A 42 -8.38 -7.40 10.18
C GLY A 42 -9.34 -8.48 10.72
N LEU A 43 -10.65 -8.23 10.81
CA LEU A 43 -11.64 -9.24 11.20
C LEU A 43 -12.07 -10.20 10.07
N GLY A 44 -11.52 -10.03 8.87
CA GLY A 44 -11.74 -10.96 7.75
C GLY A 44 -12.98 -10.68 6.90
N LYS A 45 -13.30 -9.42 6.59
CA LYS A 45 -14.44 -9.04 5.69
C LYS A 45 -14.48 -9.84 4.38
N THR A 46 -13.34 -10.07 3.75
CA THR A 46 -13.24 -10.89 2.52
C THR A 46 -13.55 -12.36 2.78
N ILE A 47 -13.22 -12.89 3.97
CA ILE A 47 -13.54 -14.26 4.39
C ILE A 47 -15.05 -14.38 4.62
N VAL A 48 -15.67 -13.39 5.27
CA VAL A 48 -17.14 -13.32 5.41
C VAL A 48 -17.81 -13.27 4.03
N ALA A 49 -17.31 -12.44 3.11
CA ALA A 49 -17.82 -12.40 1.74
C ALA A 49 -17.67 -13.74 1.01
N LYS A 50 -16.53 -14.45 1.17
CA LYS A 50 -16.32 -15.81 0.65
C LYS A 50 -17.40 -16.78 1.16
N GLY A 51 -17.71 -16.75 2.46
CA GLY A 51 -18.77 -17.56 3.06
C GLY A 51 -20.16 -17.25 2.50
N ILE A 52 -20.48 -15.96 2.29
CA ILE A 52 -21.73 -15.53 1.65
C ILE A 52 -21.82 -16.07 0.21
N LEU A 53 -20.73 -16.00 -0.56
CA LEU A 53 -20.68 -16.53 -1.92
C LEU A 53 -20.87 -18.05 -1.97
N ALA A 54 -20.23 -18.80 -1.07
CA ALA A 54 -20.36 -20.24 -1.00
C ALA A 54 -21.82 -20.66 -0.71
N LYS A 55 -22.48 -19.99 0.25
CA LYS A 55 -23.88 -20.24 0.60
C LYS A 55 -24.85 -19.77 -0.49
N ALA A 56 -24.56 -18.65 -1.16
CA ALA A 56 -25.33 -18.18 -2.31
C ALA A 56 -25.27 -19.14 -3.50
N TYR A 57 -24.08 -19.68 -3.77
CA TYR A 57 -23.89 -20.69 -4.80
C TYR A 57 -24.65 -21.99 -4.51
N GLU A 58 -24.72 -22.40 -3.23
CA GLU A 58 -25.48 -23.59 -2.82
C GLU A 58 -26.96 -23.53 -3.21
N GLN A 59 -27.57 -22.33 -3.18
CA GLN A 59 -28.97 -22.13 -3.57
C GLN A 59 -29.16 -21.78 -5.05
N PHE A 60 -28.08 -21.66 -5.83
CA PHE A 60 -28.17 -21.28 -7.23
C PHE A 60 -28.64 -22.44 -8.10
N ILE A 61 -29.67 -22.19 -8.92
CA ILE A 61 -30.21 -23.14 -9.90
C ILE A 61 -29.84 -22.66 -11.31
N PRO A 62 -28.99 -23.39 -12.06
CA PRO A 62 -28.63 -23.05 -13.42
C PRO A 62 -29.85 -23.02 -14.36
N THR A 63 -29.88 -22.05 -15.28
CA THR A 63 -30.89 -21.97 -16.35
C THR A 63 -30.23 -21.87 -17.73
N PRO A 64 -30.93 -22.15 -18.84
CA PRO A 64 -30.35 -22.05 -20.19
C PRO A 64 -29.81 -20.65 -20.53
N THR A 65 -30.38 -19.61 -19.94
CA THR A 65 -29.94 -18.21 -20.10
C THR A 65 -28.87 -17.80 -19.08
N LYS A 66 -28.70 -18.57 -18.00
CA LYS A 66 -27.72 -18.34 -16.93
C LYS A 66 -27.14 -19.67 -16.42
N PRO A 67 -26.18 -20.26 -17.15
CA PRO A 67 -25.65 -21.60 -16.84
C PRO A 67 -24.74 -21.65 -15.60
N GLY A 68 -24.28 -20.49 -15.11
CA GLY A 68 -23.40 -20.42 -13.95
C GLY A 68 -23.59 -19.16 -13.11
N PHE A 69 -23.17 -19.24 -11.85
CA PHE A 69 -23.21 -18.18 -10.86
C PHE A 69 -22.04 -17.20 -11.08
N LYS A 70 -22.37 -15.93 -11.31
CA LYS A 70 -21.40 -14.89 -11.70
C LYS A 70 -21.26 -13.86 -10.58
N VAL A 71 -20.04 -13.65 -10.13
CA VAL A 71 -19.70 -12.64 -9.12
C VAL A 71 -18.94 -11.50 -9.80
N VAL A 72 -19.37 -10.27 -9.54
CA VAL A 72 -18.62 -9.08 -9.97
C VAL A 72 -18.04 -8.38 -8.75
N TYR A 73 -16.72 -8.34 -8.68
CA TYR A 73 -15.97 -7.69 -7.63
C TYR A 73 -15.48 -6.31 -8.10
N ILE A 74 -15.73 -5.27 -7.31
CA ILE A 74 -15.32 -3.91 -7.60
C ILE A 74 -14.42 -3.45 -6.47
N CYS A 75 -13.18 -3.07 -6.81
CA CYS A 75 -12.18 -2.68 -5.82
C CYS A 75 -11.34 -1.51 -6.31
N SER A 76 -10.58 -0.92 -5.38
CA SER A 76 -9.92 0.33 -5.67
C SER A 76 -8.58 0.26 -6.39
N ASN A 77 -7.94 -0.91 -6.37
CA ASN A 77 -6.61 -1.11 -6.89
C ASN A 77 -6.50 -2.52 -7.49
N GLN A 78 -5.86 -2.62 -8.66
CA GLN A 78 -5.60 -3.88 -9.37
C GLN A 78 -4.79 -4.88 -8.54
N ALA A 79 -3.80 -4.41 -7.77
CA ALA A 79 -2.98 -5.28 -6.92
C ALA A 79 -3.83 -5.92 -5.80
N LEU A 80 -4.71 -5.13 -5.19
CA LEU A 80 -5.69 -5.62 -4.20
C LEU A 80 -6.69 -6.58 -4.85
N ALA A 81 -7.09 -6.34 -6.11
CA ALA A 81 -7.97 -7.22 -6.86
C ALA A 81 -7.41 -8.65 -6.92
N ARG A 82 -6.17 -8.83 -7.37
CA ARG A 82 -5.56 -10.17 -7.51
C ARG A 82 -5.53 -10.92 -6.18
N GLN A 83 -5.13 -10.24 -5.11
CA GLN A 83 -5.04 -10.85 -3.78
C GLN A 83 -6.41 -11.22 -3.22
N ASN A 84 -7.40 -10.32 -3.34
CA ASN A 84 -8.73 -10.53 -2.77
C ASN A 84 -9.55 -11.53 -3.61
N LEU A 85 -9.38 -11.58 -4.92
CA LEU A 85 -10.03 -12.58 -5.79
C LEU A 85 -9.64 -14.01 -5.41
N ARG A 86 -8.36 -14.26 -5.12
CA ARG A 86 -7.90 -15.57 -4.61
C ARG A 86 -8.57 -15.93 -3.28
N LYS A 87 -8.78 -14.95 -2.39
CA LYS A 87 -9.45 -15.15 -1.11
C LYS A 87 -10.96 -15.36 -1.25
N LEU A 88 -11.61 -14.68 -2.21
CA LEU A 88 -13.04 -14.80 -2.49
C LEU A 88 -13.40 -16.10 -3.21
N ASN A 89 -12.46 -16.69 -3.95
CA ASN A 89 -12.66 -17.96 -4.64
C ASN A 89 -12.74 -19.11 -3.64
N PHE A 90 -13.94 -19.63 -3.40
CA PHE A 90 -14.17 -20.79 -2.54
C PHE A 90 -13.97 -22.13 -3.23
N THR A 91 -13.80 -22.14 -4.55
CA THR A 91 -13.64 -23.38 -5.32
C THR A 91 -12.20 -23.90 -5.29
N ASP A 92 -11.24 -23.07 -4.89
CA ASP A 92 -9.79 -23.27 -5.01
C ASP A 92 -9.29 -23.50 -6.45
N VAL A 93 -10.15 -23.40 -7.46
CA VAL A 93 -9.77 -23.57 -8.87
C VAL A 93 -9.41 -22.21 -9.49
N PRO A 94 -8.17 -22.00 -9.95
CA PRO A 94 -7.76 -20.72 -10.55
C PRO A 94 -8.59 -20.29 -11.76
N ALA A 95 -9.11 -21.26 -12.53
CA ALA A 95 -9.93 -21.01 -13.72
C ALA A 95 -11.29 -20.36 -13.41
N ALA A 96 -11.75 -20.37 -12.15
CA ALA A 96 -12.96 -19.64 -11.74
C ALA A 96 -12.77 -18.12 -11.74
N ILE A 97 -11.53 -17.63 -11.80
CA ILE A 97 -11.21 -16.20 -11.78
C ILE A 97 -11.03 -15.71 -13.22
N ASP A 98 -12.03 -15.02 -13.77
CA ASP A 98 -11.98 -14.33 -15.07
C ASP A 98 -11.40 -12.92 -14.89
N TYR A 99 -10.11 -12.84 -14.53
CA TYR A 99 -9.42 -11.57 -14.33
C TYR A 99 -7.99 -11.59 -14.88
N SER A 100 -7.65 -10.55 -15.63
CA SER A 100 -6.29 -10.20 -16.04
C SER A 100 -6.08 -8.70 -15.87
N ASP A 101 -4.83 -8.22 -15.77
CA ASP A 101 -4.55 -6.77 -15.66
C ASP A 101 -4.94 -5.98 -16.92
N GLU A 102 -5.11 -6.69 -18.04
CA GLU A 102 -5.63 -6.15 -19.29
C GLU A 102 -7.18 -6.05 -19.28
N ASP A 103 -7.85 -6.79 -18.39
CA ASP A 103 -9.31 -6.96 -18.33
C ASP A 103 -9.99 -6.27 -17.15
N ASP A 104 -9.27 -5.37 -16.47
CA ASP A 104 -9.75 -4.65 -15.30
C ASP A 104 -10.84 -3.59 -15.58
N ARG A 105 -11.32 -3.51 -16.83
CA ARG A 105 -12.25 -2.49 -17.35
C ARG A 105 -13.55 -3.07 -17.90
N LEU A 106 -14.65 -2.32 -17.78
CA LEU A 106 -15.94 -2.70 -18.37
C LEU A 106 -15.87 -2.98 -19.88
N THR A 107 -15.02 -2.28 -20.63
CA THR A 107 -14.83 -2.51 -22.07
C THR A 107 -14.31 -3.91 -22.39
N ALA A 108 -13.70 -4.62 -21.43
CA ALA A 108 -13.30 -6.01 -21.61
C ALA A 108 -14.49 -6.95 -21.82
N LEU A 109 -15.69 -6.57 -21.35
CA LEU A 109 -16.93 -7.32 -21.61
C LEU A 109 -17.34 -7.32 -23.09
N ALA A 110 -16.74 -6.46 -23.92
CA ALA A 110 -16.94 -6.49 -25.37
C ALA A 110 -16.41 -7.77 -26.02
N PHE A 111 -15.44 -8.45 -25.40
CA PHE A 111 -14.87 -9.68 -25.92
C PHE A 111 -15.68 -10.91 -25.48
N GLU A 112 -15.69 -11.95 -26.32
CA GLU A 112 -16.15 -13.27 -25.91
C GLU A 112 -15.30 -13.74 -24.71
N ALA A 113 -15.93 -14.40 -23.73
CA ALA A 113 -15.19 -14.94 -22.60
C ALA A 113 -14.18 -15.96 -23.14
N LYS A 114 -12.97 -16.01 -22.58
CA LYS A 114 -12.08 -17.17 -22.80
C LYS A 114 -12.88 -18.40 -22.39
N ALA A 115 -12.84 -19.47 -23.19
CA ALA A 115 -13.59 -20.69 -22.91
C ALA A 115 -13.41 -21.06 -21.43
N LEU A 116 -14.45 -20.83 -20.64
CA LEU A 116 -14.50 -21.30 -19.28
C LEU A 116 -14.42 -22.82 -19.37
N ASN A 117 -13.75 -23.47 -18.42
CA ASN A 117 -13.96 -24.91 -18.26
C ASN A 117 -15.47 -25.11 -18.10
N GLU A 118 -16.09 -25.80 -19.06
CA GLU A 118 -17.54 -26.03 -19.09
C GLU A 118 -18.03 -26.75 -17.81
N ASP A 119 -17.11 -27.35 -17.06
CA ASP A 119 -17.35 -28.02 -15.78
C ASP A 119 -17.50 -27.07 -14.57
N LEU A 120 -17.14 -25.77 -14.69
CA LEU A 120 -17.19 -24.81 -13.59
C LEU A 120 -18.34 -23.81 -13.76
N ASN A 121 -19.48 -24.10 -13.14
CA ASN A 121 -20.66 -23.22 -13.08
C ASN A 121 -20.49 -22.00 -12.16
N PHE A 122 -19.27 -21.55 -11.88
CA PHE A 122 -18.96 -20.42 -11.01
C PHE A 122 -17.86 -19.56 -11.61
N SER A 123 -18.04 -18.24 -11.63
CA SER A 123 -16.99 -17.30 -12.04
C SER A 123 -16.97 -16.01 -11.24
N ILE A 124 -15.77 -15.46 -11.03
CA ILE A 124 -15.55 -14.16 -10.40
C ILE A 124 -14.78 -13.28 -11.38
N LYS A 125 -15.30 -12.08 -11.62
CA LYS A 125 -14.65 -11.04 -12.43
C LYS A 125 -14.42 -9.79 -11.59
N ALA A 126 -13.28 -9.14 -11.74
CA ALA A 126 -13.02 -7.87 -11.06
C ALA A 126 -12.93 -6.68 -12.01
N PHE A 127 -13.41 -5.53 -11.55
CA PHE A 127 -13.25 -4.23 -12.20
C PHE A 127 -12.68 -3.21 -11.22
N THR A 128 -11.85 -2.30 -11.71
CA THR A 128 -11.39 -1.17 -10.90
C THR A 128 -12.03 0.14 -11.36
N PRO A 129 -12.69 0.89 -10.46
CA PRO A 129 -13.42 2.08 -10.90
C PRO A 129 -12.55 3.19 -11.47
N ALA A 130 -11.36 3.40 -10.94
CA ALA A 130 -10.47 4.45 -11.43
C ALA A 130 -9.98 4.20 -12.87
N THR A 131 -10.09 2.98 -13.40
CA THR A 131 -9.70 2.66 -14.78
C THR A 131 -10.92 2.42 -15.68
N SER A 132 -12.01 1.90 -15.12
CA SER A 132 -13.28 1.65 -15.79
C SER A 132 -14.17 2.88 -15.90
N PHE A 133 -14.06 3.79 -14.93
CA PHE A 133 -14.99 4.90 -14.67
C PHE A 133 -14.31 6.26 -14.46
N ASP A 134 -13.01 6.45 -14.78
CA ASP A 134 -12.35 7.76 -14.63
C ASP A 134 -12.11 8.47 -15.98
N ASP A 135 -12.63 9.69 -16.08
CA ASP A 135 -12.46 10.62 -17.21
C ASP A 135 -11.06 11.27 -17.26
N LYS A 136 -10.27 11.16 -16.18
CA LYS A 136 -8.95 11.83 -16.08
C LYS A 136 -7.90 11.26 -17.04
N THR A 137 -8.13 10.08 -17.63
CA THR A 137 -7.31 9.59 -18.74
C THR A 137 -7.99 9.90 -20.07
N HIS A 138 -7.87 11.14 -20.55
CA HIS A 138 -8.49 11.64 -21.79
C HIS A 138 -8.21 10.82 -23.07
N ALA A 139 -7.34 9.80 -23.03
CA ALA A 139 -7.04 8.92 -24.17
C ALA A 139 -7.19 7.41 -23.88
N GLY A 140 -7.46 6.94 -22.65
CA GLY A 140 -7.58 5.50 -22.36
C GLY A 140 -6.33 4.61 -22.55
N LYS A 141 -6.50 3.29 -22.41
CA LYS A 141 -5.47 2.26 -22.72
C LYS A 141 -5.39 2.02 -24.23
N ALA A 142 -4.27 1.49 -24.72
CA ALA A 142 -4.10 1.23 -26.14
C ALA A 142 -5.12 0.21 -26.68
N ASP A 143 -5.42 -0.83 -25.91
CA ASP A 143 -6.28 -1.92 -26.36
C ASP A 143 -7.76 -1.47 -26.48
N GLU A 144 -8.21 -0.51 -25.67
CA GLU A 144 -9.52 0.13 -25.83
C GLU A 144 -9.61 0.91 -27.14
N ARG A 145 -8.54 1.62 -27.51
CA ARG A 145 -8.51 2.39 -28.76
C ARG A 145 -8.46 1.47 -29.98
N ILE A 146 -7.79 0.32 -29.86
CA ILE A 146 -7.79 -0.73 -30.87
C ILE A 146 -9.19 -1.36 -30.98
N LEU A 147 -9.86 -1.63 -29.86
CA LEU A 147 -11.25 -2.11 -29.87
C LEU A 147 -12.20 -1.12 -30.57
N LEU A 148 -12.09 0.18 -30.28
CA LEU A 148 -12.83 1.22 -30.99
C LEU A 148 -12.53 1.24 -32.49
N TYR A 149 -11.25 1.05 -32.88
CA TYR A 149 -10.85 0.96 -34.27
C TYR A 149 -11.55 -0.20 -34.96
N ARG A 150 -11.47 -1.41 -34.39
CA ARG A 150 -12.11 -2.62 -34.95
C ARG A 150 -13.62 -2.47 -35.10
N LEU A 151 -14.28 -1.88 -34.09
CA LEU A 151 -15.72 -1.62 -34.16
C LEU A 151 -16.09 -0.66 -35.30
N LEU A 152 -15.27 0.36 -35.55
CA LEU A 152 -15.48 1.37 -36.61
C LEU A 152 -14.95 0.95 -37.99
N TYR A 153 -13.99 0.03 -38.04
CA TYR A 153 -13.30 -0.42 -39.27
C TYR A 153 -14.25 -1.06 -40.30
N LEU A 154 -15.29 -1.73 -39.80
CA LEU A 154 -16.30 -2.42 -40.60
C LEU A 154 -17.34 -1.47 -41.22
N TYR A 155 -17.28 -0.17 -40.97
CA TYR A 155 -18.22 0.77 -41.56
C TYR A 155 -17.79 1.19 -42.96
N ALA A 156 -18.65 0.90 -43.95
CA ALA A 156 -18.40 1.19 -45.36
C ALA A 156 -18.07 2.67 -45.63
N ASP A 157 -18.78 3.64 -45.02
CA ASP A 157 -18.51 5.06 -45.31
C ASP A 157 -17.15 5.58 -44.80
N LEU A 158 -16.41 4.78 -44.01
CA LEU A 158 -15.06 5.10 -43.54
C LEU A 158 -13.96 4.39 -44.33
N GLU A 159 -14.30 3.57 -45.33
CA GLU A 159 -13.33 2.77 -46.08
C GLU A 159 -12.19 3.61 -46.68
N ASN A 160 -12.54 4.75 -47.28
CA ASN A 160 -11.57 5.69 -47.87
C ASN A 160 -10.77 6.49 -46.82
N ASP A 161 -11.23 6.53 -45.57
CA ASP A 161 -10.65 7.33 -44.49
C ASP A 161 -10.07 6.49 -43.33
N ARG A 162 -9.91 5.17 -43.50
CA ARG A 162 -9.40 4.23 -42.47
C ARG A 162 -8.05 4.65 -41.90
N ASN A 163 -7.15 5.17 -42.75
CA ASN A 163 -5.85 5.65 -42.28
C ASN A 163 -6.01 6.87 -41.35
N SER A 164 -6.95 7.77 -41.65
CA SER A 164 -7.27 8.91 -40.78
C SER A 164 -7.83 8.44 -39.45
N LEU A 165 -8.79 7.51 -39.47
CA LEU A 165 -9.36 6.87 -38.28
C LEU A 165 -8.28 6.22 -37.39
N LYS A 166 -7.34 5.47 -37.98
CA LYS A 166 -6.21 4.83 -37.29
C LYS A 166 -5.40 5.84 -36.45
N TRP A 167 -5.11 7.02 -37.00
CA TRP A 167 -4.31 8.04 -36.33
C TRP A 167 -5.13 8.91 -35.36
N ILE A 168 -6.40 9.18 -35.68
CA ILE A 168 -7.34 9.83 -34.75
C ILE A 168 -7.46 9.00 -33.47
N LEU A 169 -7.70 7.70 -33.60
CA LEU A 169 -7.81 6.78 -32.47
C LEU A 169 -6.47 6.46 -31.82
N LYS A 170 -5.33 6.87 -32.36
CA LYS A 170 -4.07 6.80 -31.60
C LYS A 170 -4.04 7.86 -30.49
N GLY A 171 -4.38 9.11 -30.84
CA GLY A 171 -4.64 10.24 -29.94
C GLY A 171 -3.52 10.73 -28.98
N SER A 172 -2.43 9.97 -28.80
CA SER A 172 -1.35 10.31 -27.88
C SER A 172 0.01 9.73 -28.31
N LYS A 173 1.11 10.40 -27.93
CA LYS A 173 2.48 9.96 -28.18
C LYS A 173 3.04 9.00 -27.11
N ARG A 174 2.22 8.54 -26.15
CA ARG A 174 2.69 7.65 -25.06
C ARG A 174 3.15 6.27 -25.57
N MET A 175 2.55 5.78 -26.64
CA MET A 175 2.96 4.54 -27.32
C MET A 175 3.74 4.91 -28.59
N ARG A 176 4.87 4.22 -28.84
CA ARG A 176 5.66 4.38 -30.07
C ARG A 176 4.78 4.11 -31.30
N ASP A 177 4.99 4.87 -32.37
CA ASP A 177 4.21 4.75 -33.62
C ASP A 177 4.26 3.33 -34.20
N ASP A 178 5.44 2.71 -34.19
CA ASP A 178 5.65 1.39 -34.79
C ASP A 178 4.90 0.29 -34.01
N ASN A 179 4.90 0.38 -32.67
CA ASN A 179 4.13 -0.55 -31.82
C ASN A 179 2.62 -0.43 -32.08
N TRP A 180 2.11 0.79 -32.28
CA TRP A 180 0.69 1.01 -32.58
C TRP A 180 0.32 0.42 -33.94
N GLU A 181 1.15 0.65 -34.96
CA GLU A 181 0.92 0.15 -36.31
C GLU A 181 0.98 -1.38 -36.38
N ASN A 182 1.92 -2.00 -35.67
CA ASN A 182 2.01 -3.45 -35.53
C ASN A 182 0.74 -4.04 -34.91
N LYS A 183 0.24 -3.46 -33.81
CA LYS A 183 -1.01 -3.92 -33.18
C LYS A 183 -2.21 -3.77 -34.11
N ILE A 184 -2.31 -2.67 -34.86
CA ILE A 184 -3.40 -2.46 -35.85
C ILE A 184 -3.33 -3.51 -36.96
N SER A 185 -2.14 -3.76 -37.52
CA SER A 185 -1.96 -4.78 -38.57
C SER A 185 -2.33 -6.18 -38.07
N GLN A 186 -2.00 -6.53 -36.83
CA GLN A 186 -2.38 -7.80 -36.22
C GLN A 186 -3.90 -7.98 -36.13
N VAL A 187 -4.63 -6.95 -35.66
CA VAL A 187 -6.10 -7.06 -35.55
C VAL A 187 -6.80 -7.05 -36.90
N GLU A 188 -6.29 -6.32 -37.90
CA GLU A 188 -6.83 -6.35 -39.27
C GLU A 188 -6.65 -7.72 -39.91
N LYS A 189 -5.48 -8.36 -39.73
CA LYS A 189 -5.24 -9.75 -40.17
C LYS A 189 -6.21 -10.71 -39.47
N PHE A 190 -6.37 -10.57 -38.16
CA PHE A 190 -7.32 -11.41 -37.41
C PHE A 190 -8.75 -11.25 -37.93
N ASP A 191 -9.22 -10.02 -38.11
CA ASP A 191 -10.56 -9.73 -38.60
C ASP A 191 -10.76 -10.14 -40.08
N ALA A 192 -9.68 -10.25 -40.86
CA ALA A 192 -9.67 -10.83 -42.20
C ALA A 192 -9.61 -12.37 -42.24
N GLY A 193 -9.61 -13.05 -41.08
CA GLY A 193 -9.66 -14.51 -40.97
C GLY A 193 -8.30 -15.20 -40.82
N TYR A 194 -7.20 -14.45 -40.68
CA TYR A 194 -5.90 -15.03 -40.39
C TYR A 194 -5.79 -15.41 -38.90
N LYS A 195 -5.07 -16.51 -38.61
CA LYS A 195 -4.74 -16.87 -37.23
C LYS A 195 -3.67 -15.92 -36.70
N VAL A 196 -4.01 -15.19 -35.64
CA VAL A 196 -3.10 -14.27 -34.93
C VAL A 196 -3.21 -14.59 -33.45
N GLU A 197 -2.07 -14.84 -32.82
CA GLU A 197 -1.99 -15.07 -31.37
C GLU A 197 -2.32 -13.76 -30.62
N ASP A 198 -2.89 -13.87 -29.42
CA ASP A 198 -3.22 -12.76 -28.52
C ASP A 198 -4.30 -11.75 -29.01
N VAL A 199 -5.03 -12.04 -30.09
CA VAL A 199 -6.19 -11.22 -30.51
C VAL A 199 -7.51 -11.90 -30.12
N ARG A 200 -8.35 -11.17 -29.36
CA ARG A 200 -9.65 -11.67 -28.88
C ARG A 200 -10.78 -11.37 -29.86
N LYS A 201 -11.74 -12.29 -29.94
CA LYS A 201 -12.97 -12.13 -30.70
C LYS A 201 -13.97 -11.23 -29.97
N ILE A 202 -14.53 -10.26 -30.68
CA ILE A 202 -15.54 -9.33 -30.16
C ILE A 202 -16.91 -10.02 -30.24
N ARG A 203 -17.72 -9.88 -29.19
CA ARG A 203 -19.09 -10.42 -29.17
C ARG A 203 -19.91 -9.81 -30.33
N PRO A 204 -20.59 -10.61 -31.15
CA PRO A 204 -21.36 -10.09 -32.30
C PRO A 204 -22.35 -8.98 -31.95
N LYS A 205 -23.03 -9.09 -30.80
CA LYS A 205 -24.02 -8.11 -30.34
C LYS A 205 -23.42 -6.73 -30.03
N VAL A 206 -22.13 -6.64 -29.68
CA VAL A 206 -21.45 -5.36 -29.40
C VAL A 206 -21.43 -4.48 -30.64
N TYR A 207 -21.17 -5.04 -31.82
CA TYR A 207 -21.20 -4.29 -33.08
C TYR A 207 -22.56 -3.62 -33.30
N THR A 208 -23.64 -4.37 -33.12
CA THR A 208 -25.02 -3.88 -33.30
C THR A 208 -25.37 -2.79 -32.29
N LEU A 209 -25.05 -3.00 -31.01
CA LEU A 209 -25.34 -2.03 -29.94
C LEU A 209 -24.55 -0.74 -30.12
N PHE A 210 -23.26 -0.86 -30.45
CA PHE A 210 -22.41 0.30 -30.67
C PHE A 210 -22.88 1.10 -31.88
N ARG A 211 -23.26 0.42 -32.98
CA ARG A 211 -23.84 1.08 -34.16
C ARG A 211 -25.12 1.84 -33.86
N LYS A 212 -26.05 1.20 -33.15
CA LYS A 212 -27.29 1.84 -32.70
C LYS A 212 -27.03 3.06 -31.81
N ALA A 213 -25.98 3.01 -30.98
CA ALA A 213 -25.60 4.14 -30.14
C ALA A 213 -25.06 5.33 -30.96
N LEU A 214 -24.32 5.08 -32.04
CA LEU A 214 -23.77 6.11 -32.92
C LEU A 214 -24.81 6.77 -33.85
N GLU A 215 -26.00 6.20 -33.99
CA GLU A 215 -27.11 6.81 -34.74
C GLU A 215 -27.78 7.96 -34.01
N LYS A 216 -27.55 8.09 -32.70
CA LYS A 216 -28.11 9.16 -31.87
C LYS A 216 -27.51 10.52 -32.23
N PRO A 217 -28.28 11.62 -32.15
CA PRO A 217 -27.75 12.97 -32.35
C PRO A 217 -26.82 13.36 -31.19
N VAL A 218 -25.79 14.14 -31.52
CA VAL A 218 -24.86 14.78 -30.57
C VAL A 218 -24.82 16.27 -30.84
N LYS A 219 -24.67 17.08 -29.79
CA LYS A 219 -24.74 18.54 -29.88
C LYS A 219 -23.35 19.18 -29.84
N PRO A 220 -23.18 20.38 -30.43
CA PRO A 220 -21.94 21.15 -30.30
C PRO A 220 -21.50 21.42 -28.86
N ALA A 221 -22.46 21.55 -27.94
CA ALA A 221 -22.18 21.76 -26.52
C ALA A 221 -21.59 20.53 -25.80
N ASP A 222 -21.78 19.33 -26.36
CA ASP A 222 -21.31 18.08 -25.77
C ASP A 222 -19.86 17.76 -26.17
N LEU A 223 -19.47 18.09 -27.42
CA LEU A 223 -18.14 17.83 -28.00
C LEU A 223 -17.59 19.08 -28.73
N PRO A 224 -17.32 20.19 -28.02
CA PRO A 224 -17.03 21.48 -28.65
C PRO A 224 -15.79 21.45 -29.56
N LYS A 225 -14.74 20.68 -29.21
CA LYS A 225 -13.52 20.60 -30.02
C LYS A 225 -13.74 19.77 -31.28
N CYS A 226 -14.52 18.70 -31.20
CA CYS A 226 -14.91 17.89 -32.35
C CYS A 226 -15.75 18.70 -33.34
N PHE A 227 -16.75 19.45 -32.86
CA PHE A 227 -17.61 20.27 -33.72
C PHE A 227 -16.84 21.43 -34.36
N ALA A 228 -15.94 22.09 -33.62
CA ALA A 228 -15.06 23.11 -34.16
C ALA A 228 -14.13 22.56 -35.25
N ALA A 229 -13.53 21.38 -35.04
CA ALA A 229 -12.67 20.75 -36.03
C ALA A 229 -13.43 20.29 -37.29
N ALA A 230 -14.68 19.86 -37.13
CA ALA A 230 -15.54 19.45 -38.25
C ALA A 230 -16.18 20.65 -39.00
N GLY A 231 -16.14 21.86 -38.43
CA GLY A 231 -16.78 23.05 -39.00
C GLY A 231 -18.32 23.02 -38.94
N ILE A 232 -18.89 22.41 -37.89
CA ILE A 232 -20.34 22.17 -37.76
C ILE A 232 -20.88 22.89 -36.53
N THR A 233 -22.03 23.54 -36.67
CA THR A 233 -22.65 24.37 -35.61
C THR A 233 -24.04 23.89 -35.17
N TYR A 234 -24.55 22.80 -35.75
CA TYR A 234 -25.88 22.25 -35.50
C TYR A 234 -25.81 20.75 -35.14
N ASP A 235 -26.87 20.23 -34.53
CA ASP A 235 -26.94 18.84 -34.09
C ASP A 235 -26.86 17.86 -35.27
N ILE A 236 -26.00 16.85 -35.16
CA ILE A 236 -25.83 15.80 -36.17
C ILE A 236 -25.77 14.43 -35.51
N LYS A 237 -26.00 13.37 -36.29
CA LYS A 237 -25.76 12.01 -35.82
C LYS A 237 -24.28 11.84 -35.46
N TYR A 238 -24.01 11.11 -34.39
CA TYR A 238 -22.64 10.89 -33.91
C TYR A 238 -21.76 10.25 -35.02
N TRP A 239 -22.33 9.31 -35.77
CA TRP A 239 -21.69 8.73 -36.95
C TRP A 239 -21.22 9.79 -37.98
N THR A 240 -22.07 10.75 -38.30
CA THR A 240 -21.77 11.83 -39.25
C THR A 240 -20.62 12.71 -38.76
N LEU A 241 -20.54 12.94 -37.45
CA LEU A 241 -19.42 13.68 -36.84
C LEU A 241 -18.09 12.93 -37.03
N ILE A 242 -18.06 11.62 -36.75
CA ILE A 242 -16.86 10.79 -36.95
C ILE A 242 -16.42 10.85 -38.42
N ARG A 243 -17.35 10.69 -39.35
CA ARG A 243 -17.05 10.74 -40.79
C ARG A 243 -16.42 12.07 -41.21
N ASN A 244 -16.96 13.20 -40.74
CA ASN A 244 -16.42 14.52 -41.08
C ASN A 244 -15.03 14.76 -40.45
N LEU A 245 -14.80 14.27 -39.23
CA LEU A 245 -13.47 14.32 -38.61
C LEU A 245 -12.45 13.46 -39.34
N CYS A 246 -12.85 12.29 -39.84
CA CYS A 246 -11.98 11.42 -40.63
C CYS A 246 -11.56 12.08 -41.96
N LYS A 247 -12.45 12.83 -42.61
CA LYS A 247 -12.16 13.59 -43.85
C LYS A 247 -11.10 14.69 -43.70
N LEU A 248 -10.75 15.09 -42.46
CA LEU A 248 -9.63 16.01 -42.21
C LEU A 248 -8.27 15.40 -42.59
N GLY A 249 -8.20 14.09 -42.85
CA GLY A 249 -7.00 13.43 -43.35
C GLY A 249 -5.86 13.41 -42.34
N VAL A 250 -6.15 13.09 -41.07
CA VAL A 250 -5.15 13.00 -39.99
C VAL A 250 -4.13 11.90 -40.29
N ARG A 251 -2.84 12.16 -40.09
CA ARG A 251 -1.72 11.26 -40.43
C ARG A 251 -0.76 11.10 -39.25
N LYS A 252 0.22 10.19 -39.40
CA LYS A 252 1.31 9.91 -38.45
C LYS A 252 2.02 11.18 -37.94
N ASN A 253 2.21 12.18 -38.79
CA ASN A 253 2.88 13.43 -38.44
C ASN A 253 1.94 14.51 -37.86
N THR A 254 0.62 14.40 -38.03
CA THR A 254 -0.33 15.47 -37.65
C THR A 254 -1.22 15.14 -36.46
N TYR A 255 -1.40 13.86 -36.09
CA TYR A 255 -2.33 13.46 -35.02
C TYR A 255 -2.03 14.09 -33.66
N GLY A 256 -0.77 14.37 -33.34
CA GLY A 256 -0.37 14.97 -32.07
C GLY A 256 -0.87 16.42 -31.87
N ASN A 257 -1.21 17.12 -32.96
CA ASN A 257 -1.63 18.52 -32.93
C ASN A 257 -3.17 18.66 -32.84
N GLN A 258 -3.90 17.56 -32.99
CA GLN A 258 -5.35 17.55 -33.07
C GLN A 258 -5.98 17.40 -31.67
N GLN A 259 -6.35 18.53 -31.07
CA GLN A 259 -6.91 18.55 -29.71
C GLN A 259 -8.25 17.81 -29.59
N PHE A 260 -9.01 17.68 -30.69
CA PHE A 260 -10.30 16.98 -30.73
C PHE A 260 -10.16 15.46 -30.56
N CYS A 261 -9.01 14.84 -30.89
CA CYS A 261 -8.85 13.39 -30.83
C CYS A 261 -9.09 12.85 -29.41
N LYS A 262 -8.60 13.56 -28.39
CA LYS A 262 -8.80 13.20 -26.98
C LYS A 262 -10.28 13.27 -26.58
N GLU A 263 -10.97 14.33 -26.97
CA GLU A 263 -12.40 14.52 -26.70
C GLU A 263 -13.24 13.41 -27.36
N LEU A 264 -12.97 13.11 -28.63
CA LEU A 264 -13.64 12.04 -29.37
C LEU A 264 -13.40 10.66 -28.74
N ILE A 265 -12.14 10.32 -28.43
CA ILE A 265 -11.78 9.03 -27.81
C ILE A 265 -12.50 8.88 -26.46
N SER A 266 -12.49 9.92 -25.63
CA SER A 266 -13.16 9.89 -24.32
C SER A 266 -14.65 9.58 -24.47
N SER A 267 -15.34 10.26 -25.38
CA SER A 267 -16.76 10.07 -25.61
C SER A 267 -17.09 8.71 -26.25
N LEU A 268 -16.30 8.23 -27.22
CA LEU A 268 -16.47 6.89 -27.80
C LEU A 268 -16.26 5.77 -26.77
N ARG A 269 -15.26 5.90 -25.88
CA ARG A 269 -15.02 4.96 -24.78
C ARG A 269 -16.21 4.90 -23.82
N PHE A 270 -16.83 6.05 -23.55
CA PHE A 270 -18.03 6.11 -22.73
C PHE A 270 -19.22 5.38 -23.39
N ILE A 271 -19.47 5.65 -24.67
CA ILE A 271 -20.52 4.95 -25.45
C ILE A 271 -20.28 3.43 -25.43
N LEU A 272 -19.04 3.00 -25.67
CA LEU A 272 -18.69 1.58 -25.64
C LEU A 272 -18.95 0.96 -24.26
N SER A 273 -18.57 1.66 -23.18
CA SER A 273 -18.78 1.17 -21.81
C SER A 273 -20.28 0.99 -21.50
N ARG A 274 -21.14 1.89 -22.01
CA ARG A 274 -22.61 1.72 -21.92
C ARG A 274 -23.10 0.49 -22.68
N CYS A 275 -22.61 0.25 -23.89
CA CYS A 275 -22.94 -0.96 -24.65
C CYS A 275 -22.49 -2.23 -23.90
N CYS A 276 -21.35 -2.17 -23.21
CA CYS A 276 -20.81 -3.28 -22.45
C CYS A 276 -21.63 -3.64 -21.20
N LEU A 277 -22.43 -2.73 -20.65
CA LEU A 277 -23.29 -3.01 -19.49
C LEU A 277 -24.30 -4.12 -19.73
N GLU A 278 -24.77 -4.28 -20.97
CA GLU A 278 -25.72 -5.33 -21.30
C GLU A 278 -25.16 -6.74 -21.05
N PHE A 279 -23.83 -6.87 -21.05
CA PHE A 279 -23.13 -8.12 -20.78
C PHE A 279 -22.68 -8.25 -19.32
N LEU A 280 -22.93 -7.24 -18.48
CA LEU A 280 -22.65 -7.26 -17.05
C LEU A 280 -23.76 -8.01 -16.31
N GLN A 281 -23.79 -9.33 -16.50
CA GLN A 281 -24.69 -10.22 -15.77
C GLN A 281 -23.98 -10.73 -14.51
N ALA A 282 -24.47 -10.36 -13.33
CA ALA A 282 -23.98 -10.87 -12.05
C ALA A 282 -25.15 -11.37 -11.19
N ASP A 283 -24.90 -12.36 -10.36
CA ASP A 283 -25.77 -12.77 -9.25
C ASP A 283 -25.56 -11.87 -8.04
N ILE A 284 -24.32 -11.46 -7.82
CA ILE A 284 -23.93 -10.61 -6.70
C ILE A 284 -22.77 -9.70 -7.09
N PHE A 285 -22.88 -8.43 -6.71
CA PHE A 285 -21.82 -7.45 -6.76
C PHE A 285 -21.18 -7.30 -5.39
N ILE A 286 -19.86 -7.29 -5.33
CA ILE A 286 -19.10 -7.01 -4.11
C ILE A 286 -18.36 -5.68 -4.31
N LEU A 287 -18.69 -4.69 -3.50
CA LEU A 287 -18.05 -3.37 -3.50
C LEU A 287 -17.09 -3.28 -2.32
N ASP A 288 -15.80 -3.48 -2.58
CA ASP A 288 -14.77 -3.31 -1.55
C ASP A 288 -14.24 -1.87 -1.52
N GLU A 289 -13.90 -1.41 -0.31
CA GLU A 289 -13.48 -0.04 -0.03
C GLU A 289 -14.40 1.03 -0.63
N PHE A 290 -15.71 0.83 -0.54
CA PHE A 290 -16.70 1.71 -1.17
C PHE A 290 -16.54 3.20 -0.79
N GLN A 291 -15.91 3.51 0.36
CA GLN A 291 -15.60 4.88 0.77
C GLN A 291 -14.73 5.65 -0.23
N ARG A 292 -13.98 4.96 -1.10
CA ARG A 292 -13.21 5.59 -2.18
C ARG A 292 -14.11 5.99 -3.36
N TYR A 293 -15.38 5.57 -3.33
CA TYR A 293 -16.36 5.63 -4.41
C TYR A 293 -17.67 6.30 -4.00
N LYS A 294 -17.62 7.26 -3.06
CA LYS A 294 -18.79 8.00 -2.55
C LYS A 294 -19.71 8.52 -3.67
N LYS A 295 -19.12 9.04 -4.75
CA LYS A 295 -19.88 9.57 -5.90
C LYS A 295 -20.75 8.53 -6.61
N LEU A 296 -20.42 7.23 -6.54
CA LEU A 296 -21.23 6.16 -7.17
C LEU A 296 -22.57 5.93 -6.44
N ILE A 297 -22.69 6.39 -5.19
CA ILE A 297 -23.79 6.05 -4.28
C ILE A 297 -24.76 7.24 -4.07
N GLN A 298 -24.33 8.47 -4.36
CA GLN A 298 -25.14 9.68 -4.17
C GLN A 298 -26.41 9.68 -5.03
N THR A 299 -27.59 9.74 -4.41
CA THR A 299 -28.89 9.78 -5.10
C THR A 299 -29.23 11.19 -5.58
N THR A 300 -29.76 11.32 -6.81
CA THR A 300 -30.08 12.59 -7.49
C THR A 300 -31.24 13.39 -6.91
N LYS A 301 -31.86 12.93 -5.81
CA LYS A 301 -33.04 13.60 -5.22
C LYS A 301 -32.70 14.81 -4.34
N ASN A 302 -31.45 15.00 -3.93
CA ASN A 302 -31.07 16.22 -3.20
C ASN A 302 -30.88 17.38 -4.17
N LYS A 303 -31.98 18.07 -4.51
CA LYS A 303 -31.96 19.44 -5.01
C LYS A 303 -31.50 20.39 -3.88
N SER A 304 -30.20 20.42 -3.59
CA SER A 304 -29.61 21.63 -3.04
C SER A 304 -29.19 22.48 -4.22
N ALA A 305 -29.94 23.55 -4.46
CA ALA A 305 -29.66 24.56 -5.45
C ALA A 305 -28.35 25.25 -5.10
N ASP A 306 -27.23 24.78 -5.64
CA ASP A 306 -26.06 25.58 -6.01
C ASP A 306 -25.06 24.68 -6.75
N LYS A 307 -24.81 25.04 -8.01
CA LYS A 307 -23.91 24.41 -9.01
C LYS A 307 -24.35 23.02 -9.50
N GLU A 308 -24.95 23.00 -10.68
CA GLU A 308 -24.99 21.84 -11.57
C GLU A 308 -23.55 21.44 -11.97
N GLU A 309 -22.84 20.70 -11.10
CA GLU A 309 -21.71 19.91 -11.57
C GLU A 309 -22.29 18.86 -12.54
N LYS A 310 -22.00 18.99 -13.84
CA LYS A 310 -22.23 17.92 -14.83
C LYS A 310 -21.66 16.63 -14.26
N LEU A 311 -22.51 15.71 -13.82
CA LEU A 311 -22.08 14.41 -13.30
C LEU A 311 -21.20 13.74 -14.37
N SER A 312 -20.03 13.23 -13.96
CA SER A 312 -19.18 12.45 -14.87
C SER A 312 -20.03 11.30 -15.45
N PRO A 313 -20.00 11.08 -16.77
CA PRO A 313 -20.70 9.99 -17.44
C PRO A 313 -20.48 8.63 -16.76
N ALA A 314 -19.32 8.43 -16.16
CA ALA A 314 -18.96 7.21 -15.47
C ALA A 314 -19.65 6.99 -14.11
N ILE A 315 -19.99 8.06 -13.40
CA ILE A 315 -20.84 8.00 -12.19
C ILE A 315 -22.25 7.57 -12.58
N GLN A 316 -22.75 8.09 -13.71
CA GLN A 316 -24.04 7.69 -14.25
C GLN A 316 -24.06 6.20 -14.62
N LEU A 317 -22.97 5.69 -15.18
CA LEU A 317 -22.82 4.27 -15.52
C LEU A 317 -22.90 3.36 -14.29
N ALA A 318 -22.24 3.72 -13.18
CA ALA A 318 -22.31 2.95 -11.95
C ALA A 318 -23.70 2.99 -11.28
N LYS A 319 -24.37 4.14 -11.35
CA LYS A 319 -25.77 4.28 -10.90
C LYS A 319 -26.70 3.39 -11.70
N ASP A 320 -26.54 3.35 -13.02
CA ASP A 320 -27.31 2.47 -13.90
C ASP A 320 -27.12 0.99 -13.51
N ILE A 321 -25.93 0.57 -13.06
CA ILE A 321 -25.66 -0.79 -12.58
C ILE A 321 -26.34 -1.07 -11.23
N PHE A 322 -26.17 -0.19 -10.23
CA PHE A 322 -26.64 -0.44 -8.86
C PHE A 322 -28.12 -0.08 -8.63
N GLY A 323 -28.74 0.59 -9.59
CA GLY A 323 -30.17 0.91 -9.60
C GLY A 323 -31.06 -0.15 -10.26
N MET A 324 -30.48 -1.22 -10.82
CA MET A 324 -31.25 -2.33 -11.39
C MET A 324 -31.94 -3.13 -10.27
N GLU A 325 -33.24 -3.35 -10.41
CA GLU A 325 -34.03 -4.14 -9.45
C GLU A 325 -33.60 -5.61 -9.45
N GLY A 326 -33.55 -6.23 -8.27
CA GLY A 326 -33.22 -7.65 -8.11
C GLY A 326 -31.73 -8.00 -8.13
N ILE A 327 -30.84 -7.00 -8.19
CA ILE A 327 -29.40 -7.21 -8.10
C ILE A 327 -28.94 -7.16 -6.63
N LYS A 328 -28.25 -8.20 -6.17
CA LYS A 328 -27.65 -8.24 -4.84
C LYS A 328 -26.31 -7.49 -4.82
N VAL A 329 -26.16 -6.54 -3.90
CA VAL A 329 -24.96 -5.72 -3.71
C VAL A 329 -24.46 -5.82 -2.27
N LEU A 330 -23.30 -6.42 -2.11
CA LEU A 330 -22.58 -6.53 -0.84
C LEU A 330 -21.48 -5.46 -0.77
N MET A 331 -21.58 -4.56 0.19
CA MET A 331 -20.57 -3.54 0.44
C MET A 331 -19.66 -3.97 1.58
N LEU A 332 -18.34 -3.81 1.41
CA LEU A 332 -17.33 -4.08 2.43
C LEU A 332 -16.62 -2.78 2.80
N SER A 333 -16.53 -2.47 4.09
CA SER A 333 -15.78 -1.30 4.56
C SER A 333 -15.27 -1.46 5.99
N ALA A 334 -14.20 -0.74 6.30
CA ALA A 334 -13.71 -0.57 7.67
C ALA A 334 -14.43 0.54 8.45
N THR A 335 -15.39 1.23 7.83
CA THR A 335 -16.13 2.42 8.30
C THR A 335 -15.29 3.68 8.52
N PRO A 336 -15.34 4.65 7.60
CA PRO A 336 -14.66 5.94 7.75
C PRO A 336 -15.66 7.10 7.87
N PHE A 337 -16.86 6.88 8.39
CA PHE A 337 -17.81 7.98 8.61
C PHE A 337 -17.58 8.58 9.98
N LYS A 338 -17.25 9.87 10.04
CA LYS A 338 -17.35 10.64 11.28
C LYS A 338 -18.84 10.65 11.68
N PRO A 339 -19.21 10.07 12.82
CA PRO A 339 -20.63 10.02 13.21
C PRO A 339 -21.15 11.43 13.58
N TYR A 340 -20.27 12.35 13.97
CA TYR A 340 -20.64 13.70 14.40
C TYR A 340 -19.73 14.79 13.81
N THR A 341 -20.34 15.96 13.61
CA THR A 341 -19.68 17.25 13.42
C THR A 341 -19.51 17.87 14.81
N ASN A 342 -18.30 18.25 15.21
CA ASN A 342 -18.08 19.01 16.45
C ASN A 342 -18.35 20.51 16.23
N ASP A 343 -18.32 21.33 17.28
CA ASP A 343 -18.66 22.76 17.16
C ASP A 343 -17.70 23.52 16.23
N PHE A 344 -16.43 23.10 16.14
CA PHE A 344 -15.44 23.66 15.22
C PHE A 344 -15.69 23.30 13.76
N ASP A 345 -16.06 22.05 13.49
CA ASP A 345 -16.43 21.57 12.16
C ASP A 345 -17.68 22.36 11.68
N ALA A 346 -18.65 22.63 12.57
CA ALA A 346 -19.84 23.43 12.24
C ALA A 346 -19.51 24.91 11.96
N LEU A 347 -18.62 25.52 12.75
CA LEU A 347 -18.13 26.88 12.51
C LEU A 347 -17.37 27.01 11.16
N SER A 348 -16.75 25.91 10.72
CA SER A 348 -16.06 25.81 9.43
C SER A 348 -16.99 25.41 8.27
N GLY A 349 -18.29 25.19 8.54
CA GLY A 349 -19.27 24.73 7.56
C GLY A 349 -19.13 23.26 7.14
N GLU A 350 -18.33 22.47 7.85
CA GLU A 350 -18.07 21.06 7.54
C GLU A 350 -19.14 20.12 8.15
N VAL A 351 -20.03 19.64 7.30
CA VAL A 351 -21.13 18.74 7.70
C VAL A 351 -20.84 17.31 7.26
N HIS A 352 -20.06 16.59 8.07
CA HIS A 352 -19.54 15.23 7.76
C HIS A 352 -20.62 14.13 7.76
N HIS A 353 -21.78 14.34 8.39
CA HIS A 353 -22.82 13.32 8.53
C HIS A 353 -23.62 13.06 7.24
N HIS A 354 -23.63 14.01 6.29
CA HIS A 354 -24.35 13.86 5.02
C HIS A 354 -23.89 12.62 4.24
N GLU A 355 -22.59 12.32 4.31
CA GLU A 355 -22.03 11.15 3.63
C GLU A 355 -22.60 9.83 4.13
N PHE A 356 -22.82 9.72 5.45
CA PHE A 356 -23.39 8.52 6.05
C PHE A 356 -24.87 8.37 5.68
N ILE A 357 -25.61 9.48 5.59
CA ILE A 357 -27.01 9.48 5.15
C ILE A 357 -27.13 9.01 3.70
N ASP A 358 -26.23 9.44 2.81
CA ASP A 358 -26.24 9.00 1.41
C ASP A 358 -26.06 7.47 1.30
N VAL A 359 -25.20 6.89 2.13
CA VAL A 359 -25.00 5.43 2.20
C VAL A 359 -26.23 4.74 2.74
N LEU A 360 -26.84 5.25 3.81
CA LEU A 360 -28.07 4.67 4.35
C LEU A 360 -29.22 4.74 3.35
N LYS A 361 -29.37 5.87 2.63
CA LYS A 361 -30.37 6.03 1.57
C LYS A 361 -30.15 5.03 0.43
N PHE A 362 -28.91 4.72 0.11
CA PHE A 362 -28.61 3.68 -0.87
C PHE A 362 -28.97 2.27 -0.37
N LEU A 363 -28.60 1.94 0.87
CA LEU A 363 -28.89 0.64 1.50
C LEU A 363 -30.40 0.44 1.72
N LEU A 364 -31.14 1.51 2.01
CA LEU A 364 -32.57 1.53 2.33
C LEU A 364 -33.36 2.33 1.26
N ALA A 365 -33.12 2.03 -0.02
CA ALA A 365 -33.64 2.80 -1.16
C ALA A 365 -35.18 2.94 -1.20
N ASP A 366 -35.92 1.98 -0.61
CA ASP A 366 -37.38 1.89 -0.72
C ASP A 366 -38.14 2.67 0.37
N LYS A 367 -37.47 3.58 1.08
CA LYS A 367 -38.08 4.34 2.18
C LYS A 367 -38.64 5.71 1.70
N PRO A 368 -39.85 6.10 2.17
CA PRO A 368 -40.46 7.38 1.80
C PRO A 368 -39.75 8.58 2.45
N GLU A 369 -40.01 9.80 1.98
CA GLU A 369 -39.35 11.00 2.51
C GLU A 369 -39.70 11.27 3.98
N GLU A 370 -40.92 10.93 4.42
CA GLU A 370 -41.36 11.06 5.81
C GLU A 370 -40.47 10.26 6.76
N PHE A 371 -40.06 9.05 6.35
CA PHE A 371 -39.16 8.20 7.12
C PHE A 371 -37.80 8.87 7.34
N TRP A 372 -37.26 9.53 6.32
CA TRP A 372 -35.98 10.22 6.44
C TRP A 372 -36.05 11.49 7.29
N LYS A 373 -37.21 12.18 7.30
CA LYS A 373 -37.46 13.30 8.22
C LYS A 373 -37.50 12.83 9.68
N GLU A 374 -38.15 11.71 9.95
CA GLU A 374 -38.18 11.11 11.29
C GLU A 374 -36.79 10.65 11.73
N TYR A 375 -36.05 9.98 10.84
CA TYR A 375 -34.66 9.61 11.07
C TYR A 375 -33.80 10.82 11.45
N GLU A 376 -33.91 11.93 10.71
CA GLU A 376 -33.09 13.12 10.96
C GLU A 376 -33.43 13.78 12.31
N LYS A 377 -34.71 13.72 12.71
CA LYS A 377 -35.15 14.15 14.04
C LYS A 377 -34.52 13.29 15.14
N ASP A 378 -34.69 11.98 15.07
CA ASP A 378 -34.13 11.03 16.06
C ASP A 378 -32.60 11.14 16.13
N ARG A 379 -31.95 11.23 14.98
CA ARG A 379 -30.51 11.42 14.83
C ARG A 379 -30.07 12.72 15.52
N GLY A 380 -30.71 13.84 15.18
CA GLY A 380 -30.40 15.15 15.74
C GLY A 380 -30.54 15.18 17.26
N GLU A 381 -31.61 14.58 17.78
CA GLU A 381 -31.85 14.45 19.21
C GLU A 381 -30.76 13.63 19.92
N PHE A 382 -30.41 12.46 19.38
CA PHE A 382 -29.35 11.63 19.94
C PHE A 382 -28.00 12.34 19.95
N PHE A 383 -27.65 13.06 18.88
CA PHE A 383 -26.38 13.79 18.82
C PHE A 383 -26.34 15.02 19.73
N GLN A 384 -27.46 15.71 19.94
CA GLN A 384 -27.51 16.80 20.93
C GLN A 384 -27.24 16.27 22.34
N LEU A 385 -27.74 15.09 22.68
CA LEU A 385 -27.43 14.43 23.94
C LEU A 385 -25.94 14.06 24.03
N LEU A 386 -25.36 13.46 22.98
CA LEU A 386 -23.93 13.09 22.94
C LEU A 386 -22.96 14.28 23.08
N ARG A 387 -23.31 15.46 22.54
CA ARG A 387 -22.49 16.67 22.63
C ARG A 387 -22.43 17.26 24.05
N HIS A 388 -23.37 16.89 24.91
CA HIS A 388 -23.44 17.39 26.28
C HIS A 388 -23.44 16.21 27.25
N PRO A 389 -22.26 15.62 27.56
CA PRO A 389 -22.16 14.43 28.41
C PRO A 389 -22.89 14.57 29.74
N ALA A 390 -22.87 15.77 30.34
CA ALA A 390 -23.60 16.07 31.57
C ALA A 390 -25.13 15.88 31.45
N ARG A 391 -25.71 16.15 30.27
CA ARG A 391 -27.15 15.95 29.98
C ARG A 391 -27.52 14.49 29.74
N ILE A 392 -26.57 13.63 29.34
CA ILE A 392 -26.82 12.20 29.16
C ILE A 392 -27.14 11.54 30.50
N SER A 393 -26.42 11.91 31.56
CA SER A 393 -26.68 11.43 32.92
C SER A 393 -28.10 11.75 33.41
N GLU A 394 -28.67 12.88 33.01
CA GLU A 394 -30.02 13.32 33.41
C GLU A 394 -31.13 12.75 32.51
N GLN A 395 -30.83 12.45 31.24
CA GLN A 395 -31.80 12.01 30.23
C GLN A 395 -31.47 10.62 29.66
N TYR A 396 -30.98 9.72 30.50
CA TYR A 396 -30.47 8.41 30.08
C TYR A 396 -31.52 7.57 29.34
N ASP A 397 -32.73 7.45 29.89
CA ASP A 397 -33.80 6.62 29.31
C ASP A 397 -34.16 7.10 27.90
N LYS A 398 -34.27 8.41 27.73
CA LYS A 398 -34.54 9.06 26.46
C LYS A 398 -33.40 8.82 25.46
N ALA A 399 -32.15 8.95 25.90
CA ALA A 399 -30.98 8.64 25.07
C ALA A 399 -30.97 7.18 24.64
N PHE A 400 -31.34 6.26 25.54
CA PHE A 400 -31.38 4.82 25.29
C PHE A 400 -32.49 4.43 24.30
N GLU A 401 -33.67 5.03 24.41
CA GLU A 401 -34.79 4.80 23.49
C GLU A 401 -34.43 5.22 22.06
N VAL A 402 -33.95 6.46 21.89
CA VAL A 402 -33.55 7.00 20.57
C VAL A 402 -32.40 6.18 19.98
N LYS A 403 -31.41 5.81 20.81
CA LYS A 403 -30.31 4.92 20.41
C LYS A 403 -30.81 3.58 19.89
N ASN A 404 -31.74 2.92 20.59
CA ASN A 404 -32.27 1.62 20.17
C ASN A 404 -33.11 1.72 18.89
N LYS A 405 -33.83 2.83 18.71
CA LYS A 405 -34.58 3.12 17.49
C LYS A 405 -33.65 3.25 16.28
N LEU A 406 -32.59 4.07 16.40
CA LEU A 406 -31.56 4.23 15.37
C LEU A 406 -30.80 2.92 15.11
N GLU A 407 -30.46 2.16 16.16
CA GLU A 407 -29.76 0.88 16.02
C GLU A 407 -30.59 -0.16 15.26
N LYS A 408 -31.89 -0.30 15.58
CA LYS A 408 -32.80 -1.19 14.84
C LYS A 408 -32.88 -0.81 13.36
N LEU A 409 -32.84 0.48 13.05
CA LEU A 409 -32.79 0.98 11.68
C LEU A 409 -31.46 0.63 11.01
N TYR A 410 -30.31 0.83 11.67
CA TYR A 410 -29.01 0.53 11.08
C TYR A 410 -28.81 -0.96 10.82
N ARG A 411 -29.26 -1.83 11.73
CA ARG A 411 -29.17 -3.29 11.57
C ARG A 411 -29.88 -3.79 10.31
N GLN A 412 -30.88 -3.06 9.80
CA GLN A 412 -31.57 -3.43 8.56
C GLN A 412 -30.67 -3.43 7.33
N GLY A 413 -29.70 -2.51 7.24
CA GLY A 413 -28.81 -2.39 6.09
C GLY A 413 -27.34 -2.70 6.37
N MET A 414 -26.98 -2.91 7.63
CA MET A 414 -25.60 -2.99 8.08
C MET A 414 -25.38 -4.09 9.12
N ALA A 415 -24.26 -4.80 9.00
CA ALA A 415 -23.69 -5.65 10.04
C ALA A 415 -22.30 -5.11 10.43
N ARG A 416 -22.01 -5.07 11.73
CA ARG A 416 -20.73 -4.54 12.26
C ARG A 416 -20.24 -5.42 13.40
N THR A 417 -19.00 -5.86 13.28
CA THR A 417 -18.26 -6.58 14.32
C THR A 417 -17.02 -5.79 14.74
N GLU A 418 -16.75 -5.76 16.04
CA GLU A 418 -15.58 -5.12 16.66
C GLU A 418 -14.91 -6.11 17.62
N ARG A 419 -13.59 -6.01 17.80
CA ARG A 419 -12.83 -6.89 18.71
C ARG A 419 -13.28 -6.76 20.16
N LEU A 420 -13.68 -5.56 20.57
CA LEU A 420 -14.05 -5.22 21.93
C LEU A 420 -15.39 -5.85 22.37
N LEU A 421 -16.18 -6.42 21.45
CA LEU A 421 -17.43 -7.12 21.79
C LEU A 421 -17.19 -8.40 22.59
N ALA A 422 -15.97 -8.96 22.56
CA ALA A 422 -15.60 -10.17 23.28
C ALA A 422 -15.13 -9.91 24.73
N SER A 423 -15.00 -8.65 25.16
CA SER A 423 -14.55 -8.28 26.51
C SER A 423 -15.67 -7.60 27.29
N ASP A 424 -15.81 -7.95 28.57
CA ASP A 424 -16.75 -7.28 29.49
C ASP A 424 -16.39 -5.80 29.68
N ASN A 425 -15.11 -5.46 29.61
CA ASN A 425 -14.62 -4.09 29.62
C ASN A 425 -14.26 -3.64 28.18
N LYS A 426 -15.11 -2.78 27.62
CA LYS A 426 -14.95 -2.24 26.26
C LYS A 426 -13.73 -1.32 26.10
N SER A 427 -12.99 -1.02 27.16
CA SER A 427 -11.75 -0.22 27.15
C SER A 427 -10.50 -1.02 27.51
N THR A 428 -10.55 -2.36 27.58
CA THR A 428 -9.40 -3.20 28.00
C THR A 428 -8.11 -2.95 27.21
N MET A 429 -8.21 -2.49 25.96
CA MET A 429 -7.07 -2.24 25.06
C MET A 429 -6.76 -0.75 24.86
N VAL A 430 -7.46 0.16 25.56
CA VAL A 430 -7.36 1.61 25.32
C VAL A 430 -7.26 2.36 26.64
N GLU A 431 -6.17 3.10 26.79
CA GLU A 431 -5.96 4.03 27.90
C GLU A 431 -5.89 5.47 27.37
N ALA A 432 -6.63 6.37 28.01
CA ALA A 432 -6.59 7.79 27.68
C ALA A 432 -5.39 8.46 28.37
N MET A 433 -4.32 8.67 27.62
CA MET A 433 -3.11 9.35 28.10
C MET A 433 -3.24 10.87 27.90
N GLN A 434 -3.25 11.64 29.00
CA GLN A 434 -3.18 13.10 28.94
C GLN A 434 -1.74 13.56 29.23
N LYS A 435 -1.00 13.93 28.17
CA LYS A 435 0.34 14.52 28.31
C LYS A 435 0.25 16.05 28.17
N PRO A 436 0.65 16.83 29.18
CA PRO A 436 0.61 18.29 29.11
C PRO A 436 1.61 18.78 28.06
N ILE A 437 1.23 19.83 27.31
CA ILE A 437 2.11 20.52 26.38
C ILE A 437 2.48 21.90 26.94
N GLU A 438 3.74 22.27 26.84
CA GLU A 438 4.22 23.59 27.25
C GLU A 438 4.26 24.51 26.02
N ILE A 439 3.60 25.67 26.10
CA ILE A 439 3.62 26.69 25.04
C ILE A 439 4.78 27.67 25.32
N ARG A 440 5.61 27.92 24.32
CA ARG A 440 6.79 28.79 24.37
C ARG A 440 6.67 29.93 23.35
N ALA A 441 7.43 31.00 23.55
CA ALA A 441 7.44 32.14 22.62
C ALA A 441 7.79 31.75 21.18
N ASP A 442 8.69 30.77 21.03
CA ASP A 442 9.08 30.21 19.72
C ASP A 442 7.87 29.60 18.96
N ASP A 443 6.85 29.10 19.67
CA ASP A 443 5.63 28.53 19.05
C ASP A 443 4.77 29.58 18.38
N ILE A 444 4.79 30.80 18.91
CA ILE A 444 3.97 31.92 18.44
C ILE A 444 4.72 32.70 17.36
N GLY A 445 6.06 32.72 17.41
CA GLY A 445 6.90 33.41 16.43
C GLY A 445 6.64 32.97 14.98
N ASP A 446 6.39 31.68 14.76
CA ASP A 446 6.02 31.13 13.46
C ASP A 446 4.65 31.63 12.97
N PHE A 447 3.68 31.75 13.89
CA PHE A 447 2.36 32.30 13.58
C PHE A 447 2.45 33.77 13.19
N VAL A 448 3.13 34.60 13.99
CA VAL A 448 3.28 36.03 13.70
C VAL A 448 3.91 36.24 12.32
N ALA A 449 4.97 35.50 12.00
CA ALA A 449 5.64 35.62 10.70
C ALA A 449 4.72 35.24 9.53
N LEU A 450 3.99 34.12 9.64
CA LEU A 450 3.13 33.65 8.56
C LEU A 450 1.86 34.50 8.42
N ASP A 451 1.33 35.01 9.53
CA ASP A 451 0.17 35.91 9.56
C ASP A 451 0.51 37.27 8.95
N GLU A 452 1.64 37.88 9.32
CA GLU A 452 2.12 39.13 8.71
C GLU A 452 2.26 39.01 7.19
N ILE A 453 2.83 37.91 6.69
CA ILE A 453 2.93 37.63 5.26
C ILE A 453 1.54 37.45 4.63
N THR A 454 0.63 36.77 5.32
CA THR A 454 -0.74 36.51 4.82
C THR A 454 -1.55 37.81 4.72
N CYS A 455 -1.52 38.64 5.76
CA CYS A 455 -2.15 39.97 5.77
C CYS A 455 -1.58 40.84 4.65
N TYR A 456 -0.26 40.91 4.51
CA TYR A 456 0.38 41.70 3.47
C TYR A 456 -0.05 41.25 2.05
N LEU A 457 -0.10 39.94 1.79
CA LEU A 457 -0.57 39.41 0.50
C LEU A 457 -2.04 39.75 0.25
N ASN A 458 -2.89 39.64 1.26
CA ASN A 458 -4.32 39.94 1.13
C ASN A 458 -4.55 41.44 0.85
N GLU A 459 -3.84 42.32 1.57
CA GLU A 459 -3.98 43.77 1.46
C GLU A 459 -3.40 44.34 0.16
N HIS A 460 -2.22 43.89 -0.25
CA HIS A 460 -1.47 44.51 -1.35
C HIS A 460 -1.56 43.76 -2.68
N HIS A 461 -1.89 42.47 -2.65
CA HIS A 461 -1.93 41.62 -3.86
C HIS A 461 -3.32 41.03 -4.13
N GLY A 462 -4.36 41.54 -3.45
CA GLY A 462 -5.76 41.17 -3.67
C GLY A 462 -6.03 39.67 -3.45
N THR A 463 -5.28 39.04 -2.55
CA THR A 463 -5.48 37.62 -2.23
C THR A 463 -6.59 37.44 -1.19
N SER A 464 -7.20 36.26 -1.18
CA SER A 464 -8.22 35.87 -0.20
C SER A 464 -7.75 34.65 0.60
N LEU A 465 -6.57 34.78 1.21
CA LEU A 465 -5.95 33.71 2.00
C LEU A 465 -6.52 33.69 3.42
N ASN A 466 -6.79 32.49 3.93
CA ASN A 466 -7.24 32.29 5.30
C ASN A 466 -6.11 32.50 6.32
N ILE A 467 -6.48 32.85 7.55
CA ILE A 467 -5.57 32.97 8.69
C ILE A 467 -4.84 31.63 8.91
N PRO A 468 -3.51 31.61 8.99
CA PRO A 468 -2.70 30.39 8.94
C PRO A 468 -2.59 29.63 10.28
N MET A 469 -3.53 29.86 11.21
CA MET A 469 -3.49 29.32 12.58
C MET A 469 -3.36 27.78 12.63
N GLU A 470 -4.16 27.08 11.82
CA GLU A 470 -4.15 25.60 11.82
C GLU A 470 -2.86 25.01 11.21
N TYR A 471 -2.16 25.80 10.38
CA TYR A 471 -0.88 25.37 9.85
C TYR A 471 0.18 25.35 10.94
N VAL A 472 0.31 26.45 11.68
CA VAL A 472 1.34 26.59 12.73
C VAL A 472 1.08 25.65 13.91
N LYS A 473 -0.19 25.39 14.25
CA LYS A 473 -0.55 24.35 15.24
C LYS A 473 -0.13 22.94 14.82
N SER A 474 0.07 22.69 13.52
CA SER A 474 0.32 21.37 12.96
C SER A 474 1.74 21.16 12.47
N CYS A 475 2.48 22.25 12.18
CA CYS A 475 3.76 22.20 11.49
C CYS A 475 4.69 23.32 11.98
N PRO A 476 5.83 22.99 12.62
CA PRO A 476 6.90 23.98 12.83
C PRO A 476 7.49 24.41 11.49
N TYR A 477 8.02 25.63 11.41
CA TYR A 477 8.60 26.17 10.18
C TYR A 477 7.66 26.07 8.99
N SER A 478 6.37 26.39 9.20
CA SER A 478 5.30 26.17 8.23
C SER A 478 5.66 26.68 6.81
N LEU A 479 6.34 27.82 6.70
CA LEU A 479 6.78 28.40 5.41
C LEU A 479 7.65 27.47 4.54
N SER A 480 8.43 26.58 5.18
CA SER A 480 9.24 25.55 4.51
C SER A 480 8.40 24.40 3.96
N PHE A 481 7.18 24.19 4.43
CA PHE A 481 6.36 23.02 4.09
C PHE A 481 5.06 23.31 3.33
N LEU A 482 4.77 24.57 2.98
CA LEU A 482 3.54 24.98 2.29
C LEU A 482 3.49 24.68 0.77
N ASP A 483 4.32 23.77 0.22
CA ASP A 483 4.22 23.47 -1.22
C ASP A 483 2.85 22.91 -1.60
N SER A 484 2.31 23.34 -2.74
CA SER A 484 0.95 23.03 -3.19
C SER A 484 -0.18 23.63 -2.33
N TYR A 485 0.12 24.56 -1.42
CA TYR A 485 -0.86 25.36 -0.70
C TYR A 485 -1.01 26.74 -1.32
N ALA A 486 -2.22 27.30 -1.27
CA ALA A 486 -2.54 28.61 -1.84
C ALA A 486 -1.58 29.72 -1.36
N HIS A 487 -1.23 29.71 -0.07
CA HIS A 487 -0.27 30.65 0.51
C HIS A 487 1.08 30.64 -0.22
N LYS A 488 1.66 29.47 -0.49
CA LYS A 488 2.97 29.36 -1.16
C LYS A 488 2.89 29.71 -2.65
N GLU A 489 1.82 29.30 -3.33
CA GLU A 489 1.62 29.61 -4.75
C GLU A 489 1.48 31.12 -4.97
N LYS A 490 0.67 31.79 -4.13
CA LYS A 490 0.54 33.25 -4.15
C LYS A 490 1.84 33.94 -3.79
N LEU A 491 2.53 33.48 -2.75
CA LEU A 491 3.83 34.02 -2.37
C LEU A 491 4.85 33.93 -3.52
N LYS A 492 4.99 32.76 -4.16
CA LYS A 492 5.93 32.55 -5.28
C LYS A 492 5.62 33.44 -6.48
N ALA A 493 4.33 33.70 -6.75
CA ALA A 493 3.90 34.49 -7.90
C ALA A 493 4.32 35.96 -7.80
N VAL A 494 4.41 36.53 -6.59
CA VAL A 494 4.65 37.97 -6.38
C VAL A 494 6.00 38.30 -5.73
N ALA A 495 6.63 37.33 -5.04
CA ALA A 495 7.82 37.58 -4.23
C ALA A 495 9.04 38.10 -5.02
N ALA A 496 9.17 37.79 -6.32
CA ALA A 496 10.31 38.26 -7.11
C ALA A 496 10.22 39.76 -7.46
N GLU A 497 9.00 40.31 -7.49
CA GLU A 497 8.71 41.67 -7.98
C GLU A 497 8.47 42.66 -6.83
N ASP A 498 8.12 42.16 -5.63
CA ASP A 498 7.83 42.98 -4.45
C ASP A 498 9.01 43.03 -3.45
N ILE A 499 9.75 44.14 -3.47
CA ILE A 499 10.90 44.39 -2.60
C ILE A 499 10.50 44.44 -1.11
N THR A 500 9.31 44.94 -0.78
CA THR A 500 8.84 45.05 0.60
C THR A 500 8.52 43.67 1.15
N LEU A 501 7.87 42.83 0.35
CA LEU A 501 7.65 41.43 0.69
C LEU A 501 8.97 40.66 0.85
N LEU A 502 9.97 40.90 0.00
CA LEU A 502 11.32 40.32 0.16
C LEU A 502 11.98 40.75 1.47
N LYS A 503 11.81 42.01 1.90
CA LYS A 503 12.29 42.47 3.21
C LYS A 503 11.55 41.77 4.35
N LEU A 504 10.25 41.56 4.23
CA LEU A 504 9.45 40.83 5.22
C LEU A 504 9.91 39.37 5.33
N LEU A 505 10.12 38.69 4.19
CA LEU A 505 10.65 37.32 4.13
C LEU A 505 12.05 37.21 4.75
N ASN A 506 12.91 38.20 4.54
CA ASN A 506 14.24 38.25 5.16
C ASN A 506 14.20 38.50 6.68
N LYS A 507 13.15 39.16 7.19
CA LYS A 507 12.93 39.34 8.63
C LYS A 507 12.37 38.07 9.29
N SER A 508 11.60 37.27 8.55
CA SER A 508 10.96 36.04 9.05
C SER A 508 11.84 34.78 9.00
N LYS A 509 13.18 34.92 8.96
CA LYS A 509 14.13 33.79 8.89
C LYS A 509 13.91 32.73 9.97
N HIS A 510 13.40 33.10 11.15
CA HIS A 510 13.09 32.15 12.23
C HIS A 510 11.96 31.18 11.89
N ALA A 511 11.08 31.51 10.94
CA ALA A 511 9.98 30.67 10.48
C ALA A 511 10.35 29.75 9.29
N TRP A 512 11.63 29.73 8.91
CA TRP A 512 12.18 28.85 7.88
C TRP A 512 13.19 27.87 8.46
N LEU A 513 13.26 26.68 7.88
CA LEU A 513 14.39 25.77 8.09
C LEU A 513 15.67 26.36 7.50
N ASN A 514 16.74 26.36 8.29
CA ASN A 514 18.07 26.75 7.83
C ASN A 514 18.82 25.53 7.27
N LEU A 515 18.99 25.49 5.94
CA LEU A 515 19.71 24.39 5.27
C LEU A 515 21.19 24.34 5.65
N GLU A 516 21.81 25.46 6.01
CA GLU A 516 23.23 25.45 6.43
C GLU A 516 23.41 24.79 7.80
N ASP A 517 22.49 25.05 8.74
CA ASP A 517 22.48 24.39 10.04
C ASP A 517 22.15 22.90 9.91
N ILE A 518 21.22 22.54 9.01
CA ILE A 518 20.94 21.16 8.65
C ILE A 518 22.19 20.47 8.12
N ASN A 519 22.90 21.10 7.17
CA ASN A 519 24.10 20.53 6.57
C ASN A 519 25.19 20.23 7.61
N GLN A 520 25.23 20.98 8.71
CA GLN A 520 26.22 20.84 9.78
C GLN A 520 25.70 20.03 11.00
N TYR A 521 24.57 19.31 10.86
CA TYR A 521 23.97 18.53 11.96
C TYR A 521 23.71 19.37 13.24
N LYS A 522 23.27 20.63 13.10
CA LYS A 522 22.91 21.47 14.26
C LYS A 522 21.46 21.26 14.70
N PRO A 523 21.13 21.50 15.98
CA PRO A 523 19.76 21.44 16.46
C PRO A 523 18.82 22.32 15.62
N LEU A 524 17.59 21.84 15.38
CA LEU A 524 16.53 22.58 14.70
C LEU A 524 15.97 23.69 15.61
N ILE A 525 16.81 24.62 16.06
CA ILE A 525 16.41 25.76 16.87
C ILE A 525 16.55 27.01 16.00
N PRO A 526 15.53 27.89 15.93
CA PRO A 526 15.65 29.12 15.16
C PRO A 526 16.84 29.95 15.64
N VAL A 527 17.47 30.73 14.75
CA VAL A 527 18.69 31.52 15.04
C VAL A 527 18.61 32.40 16.31
N ARG A 528 17.40 32.84 16.67
CA ARG A 528 17.12 33.66 17.88
C ARG A 528 16.19 32.97 18.88
N GLY A 529 15.85 31.72 18.62
CA GLY A 529 14.95 30.93 19.45
C GLY A 529 15.69 30.24 20.59
N LYS A 530 14.93 29.82 21.60
CA LYS A 530 15.47 29.02 22.72
C LYS A 530 15.09 27.56 22.62
N SER A 531 14.11 27.24 21.77
CA SER A 531 13.59 25.89 21.60
C SER A 531 13.05 25.67 20.19
N MET A 532 12.98 24.39 19.82
CA MET A 532 12.30 23.94 18.60
C MET A 532 10.83 24.41 18.64
N PRO A 533 10.32 25.14 17.64
CA PRO A 533 8.92 25.57 17.59
C PRO A 533 7.94 24.40 17.56
N ASN A 534 6.70 24.68 17.91
CA ASN A 534 5.56 23.75 17.99
C ASN A 534 5.62 22.75 19.16
N ALA A 535 4.76 22.96 20.15
CA ALA A 535 4.66 22.12 21.33
C ALA A 535 4.27 20.65 21.05
N LYS A 536 3.44 20.39 20.03
CA LYS A 536 3.06 19.02 19.65
C LYS A 536 4.22 18.27 19.01
N PHE A 537 5.03 18.97 18.21
CA PHE A 537 6.21 18.40 17.59
C PHE A 537 7.31 18.10 18.63
N ARG A 538 7.50 18.98 19.62
CA ARG A 538 8.37 18.69 20.77
C ARG A 538 7.94 17.41 21.50
N LEU A 539 6.64 17.29 21.82
CA LEU A 539 6.10 16.07 22.42
C LEU A 539 6.33 14.84 21.53
N LEU A 540 6.16 14.96 20.22
CA LEU A 540 6.44 13.86 19.29
C LEU A 540 7.92 13.44 19.37
N LEU A 541 8.85 14.39 19.37
CA LEU A 541 10.28 14.09 19.50
C LEU A 541 10.57 13.42 20.85
N ASP A 542 9.98 13.91 21.94
CA ASP A 542 10.11 13.31 23.28
C ASP A 542 9.64 11.85 23.29
N GLU A 543 8.49 11.54 22.69
CA GLU A 543 7.93 10.18 22.67
C GLU A 543 8.61 9.22 21.69
N SER A 544 9.34 9.74 20.70
CA SER A 544 9.95 8.93 19.64
C SER A 544 11.47 8.96 19.73
N VAL A 545 12.09 10.02 19.20
CA VAL A 545 13.53 10.12 19.03
C VAL A 545 14.23 10.30 20.37
N LEU A 546 13.84 11.30 21.16
CA LEU A 546 14.59 11.78 22.33
C LEU A 546 14.51 10.84 23.53
N ASN A 547 13.48 9.99 23.64
CA ASN A 547 13.42 8.89 24.61
C ASN A 547 14.26 7.67 24.20
N GLY A 548 15.40 7.89 23.52
CA GLY A 548 16.32 6.85 23.09
C GLY A 548 15.94 6.11 21.81
N GLY A 549 14.82 6.46 21.16
CA GLY A 549 14.37 5.81 19.92
C GLY A 549 15.36 5.94 18.76
N TRP A 550 16.20 6.99 18.75
CA TRP A 550 17.27 7.15 17.76
C TRP A 550 18.32 6.03 17.79
N LYS A 551 18.40 5.24 18.88
CA LYS A 551 19.34 4.13 19.04
C LYS A 551 18.81 2.82 18.44
N TYR A 552 17.53 2.77 18.07
CA TYR A 552 16.85 1.54 17.71
C TYR A 552 16.78 1.36 16.20
N LEU A 553 17.48 0.35 15.69
CA LEU A 553 17.34 -0.08 14.30
C LEU A 553 15.99 -0.80 14.06
N TRP A 554 15.42 -1.40 15.11
CA TRP A 554 14.10 -2.02 15.12
C TRP A 554 13.43 -1.84 16.47
N ILE A 555 12.11 -2.04 16.52
CA ILE A 555 11.32 -1.87 17.74
C ILE A 555 11.68 -2.97 18.76
N PRO A 556 11.92 -2.63 20.04
CA PRO A 556 12.18 -3.61 21.09
C PRO A 556 11.02 -4.61 21.23
N PRO A 557 11.30 -5.87 21.61
CA PRO A 557 10.25 -6.87 21.79
C PRO A 557 9.34 -6.48 22.97
N SER A 558 8.02 -6.57 22.77
CA SER A 558 7.05 -6.32 23.85
C SER A 558 7.12 -7.36 24.97
N ILE A 559 7.60 -8.57 24.65
CA ILE A 559 7.85 -9.66 25.60
C ILE A 559 9.28 -10.15 25.36
N PRO A 560 10.28 -9.60 26.07
CA PRO A 560 11.66 -10.02 25.91
C PRO A 560 11.89 -11.40 26.55
N TYR A 561 12.64 -12.26 25.86
CA TYR A 561 13.00 -13.60 26.37
C TYR A 561 14.08 -13.56 27.46
N TYR A 562 14.87 -12.48 27.53
CA TYR A 562 15.84 -12.18 28.59
C TYR A 562 15.98 -10.65 28.69
N GLU A 563 16.55 -10.13 29.78
CA GLU A 563 16.70 -8.69 30.02
C GLU A 563 17.41 -7.98 28.86
N LEU A 564 16.83 -6.87 28.38
CA LEU A 564 17.40 -6.09 27.30
C LEU A 564 18.72 -5.44 27.72
N SER A 565 19.68 -5.35 26.80
CA SER A 565 21.02 -4.81 27.07
C SER A 565 21.50 -3.88 25.94
N GLY A 566 22.68 -3.27 26.13
CA GLY A 566 23.26 -2.34 25.15
C GLY A 566 22.34 -1.17 24.83
N ALA A 567 22.16 -0.88 23.54
CA ALA A 567 21.26 0.16 23.06
C ALA A 567 19.81 -0.02 23.56
N PHE A 568 19.38 -1.28 23.74
CA PHE A 568 18.01 -1.67 24.08
C PHE A 568 17.71 -1.68 25.58
N LYS A 569 18.68 -1.45 26.47
CA LYS A 569 18.52 -1.58 27.93
C LYS A 569 17.34 -0.79 28.51
N ALA A 570 17.07 0.41 27.96
CA ALA A 570 15.97 1.27 28.39
C ALA A 570 14.78 1.27 27.40
N GLY A 571 14.67 0.25 26.55
CA GLY A 571 13.66 0.19 25.47
C GLY A 571 12.32 -0.40 25.87
N GLU A 572 12.11 -0.76 27.14
CA GLU A 572 10.84 -1.29 27.61
C GLU A 572 9.71 -0.27 27.40
N GLY A 573 8.59 -0.72 26.84
CA GLY A 573 7.43 0.13 26.53
C GLY A 573 7.58 0.99 25.26
N TYR A 574 8.75 1.03 24.61
CA TYR A 574 8.89 1.72 23.33
C TYR A 574 8.03 1.05 22.25
N SER A 575 7.20 1.83 21.57
CA SER A 575 6.24 1.31 20.60
C SER A 575 5.97 2.31 19.48
N LYS A 576 5.15 1.89 18.51
CA LYS A 576 4.78 2.70 17.36
C LYS A 576 3.83 3.82 17.79
N THR A 577 4.11 5.03 17.34
CA THR A 577 3.19 6.16 17.46
C THR A 577 2.42 6.33 16.14
N LEU A 578 1.09 6.33 16.22
CA LEU A 578 0.22 6.67 15.09
C LEU A 578 -0.19 8.14 15.17
N LEU A 579 0.19 8.90 14.15
CA LEU A 579 -0.12 10.33 14.03
C LEU A 579 -1.23 10.55 12.99
N PHE A 580 -2.21 11.36 13.35
CA PHE A 580 -3.30 11.74 12.46
C PHE A 580 -3.23 13.23 12.17
N SER A 581 -3.30 13.60 10.89
CA SER A 581 -3.33 15.00 10.45
C SER A 581 -4.22 15.14 9.23
N SER A 582 -4.95 16.26 9.16
CA SER A 582 -5.74 16.67 7.99
C SER A 582 -4.89 17.38 6.92
N TRP A 583 -3.61 17.67 7.20
CA TRP A 583 -2.77 18.52 6.36
C TRP A 583 -1.68 17.73 5.63
N LYS A 584 -1.60 17.90 4.31
CA LYS A 584 -0.58 17.29 3.43
C LYS A 584 0.86 17.64 3.80
N MET A 585 1.10 18.79 4.41
CA MET A 585 2.44 19.21 4.83
C MET A 585 2.99 18.40 6.01
N VAL A 586 2.13 17.86 6.87
CA VAL A 586 2.54 17.22 8.13
C VAL A 586 3.31 15.93 7.92
N PRO A 587 2.88 14.97 7.06
CA PRO A 587 3.67 13.76 6.82
C PRO A 587 5.08 14.05 6.33
N ARG A 588 5.24 15.04 5.44
CA ARG A 588 6.55 15.47 4.95
C ARG A 588 7.39 16.10 6.06
N MET A 589 6.80 16.99 6.86
CA MET A 589 7.47 17.61 8.00
C MET A 589 7.93 16.56 9.01
N VAL A 590 7.05 15.63 9.41
CA VAL A 590 7.40 14.56 10.36
C VAL A 590 8.53 13.71 9.78
N ALA A 591 8.40 13.22 8.55
CA ALA A 591 9.44 12.38 7.94
C ALA A 591 10.78 13.12 7.86
N SER A 592 10.81 14.37 7.39
CA SER A 592 12.07 15.11 7.25
C SER A 592 12.68 15.49 8.60
N LEU A 593 11.91 16.03 9.54
CA LEU A 593 12.46 16.59 10.78
C LEU A 593 12.76 15.52 11.83
N VAL A 594 11.94 14.45 11.92
CA VAL A 594 12.20 13.34 12.84
C VAL A 594 13.41 12.53 12.37
N SER A 595 13.52 12.22 11.07
CA SER A 595 14.71 11.56 10.52
C SER A 595 15.96 12.40 10.72
N TYR A 596 15.87 13.71 10.45
CA TYR A 596 16.98 14.63 10.71
C TYR A 596 17.44 14.59 12.17
N GLU A 597 16.52 14.64 13.13
CA GLU A 597 16.89 14.59 14.55
C GLU A 597 17.50 13.24 14.97
N ALA A 598 16.99 12.12 14.43
CA ALA A 598 17.62 10.82 14.66
C ALA A 598 19.06 10.81 14.12
N GLU A 599 19.26 11.25 12.87
CA GLU A 599 20.58 11.33 12.25
C GLU A 599 21.52 12.33 12.93
N ARG A 600 20.99 13.44 13.45
CA ARG A 600 21.76 14.42 14.22
C ARG A 600 22.32 13.81 15.50
N LEU A 601 21.55 12.93 16.15
CA LEU A 601 21.95 12.23 17.37
C LEU A 601 22.82 10.99 17.11
N THR A 602 22.81 10.43 15.89
CA THR A 602 23.67 9.31 15.48
C THR A 602 24.89 9.80 14.69
N VAL A 603 24.70 10.11 13.41
CA VAL A 603 25.73 10.50 12.44
C VAL A 603 26.34 11.86 12.78
N GLY A 604 25.51 12.79 13.24
CA GLY A 604 25.93 14.14 13.64
C GLY A 604 26.62 14.23 15.00
N ASP A 605 26.59 13.18 15.82
CA ASP A 605 27.21 13.18 17.15
C ASP A 605 28.74 13.15 17.01
N PRO A 606 29.47 14.16 17.52
CA PRO A 606 30.94 14.13 17.51
C PRO A 606 31.55 12.89 18.17
N LYS A 607 30.84 12.26 19.12
CA LYS A 607 31.30 11.02 19.79
C LYS A 607 31.23 9.78 18.90
N SER A 608 30.47 9.81 17.81
CA SER A 608 30.36 8.70 16.86
C SER A 608 31.41 8.76 15.75
N ILE A 609 32.27 9.78 15.74
CA ILE A 609 33.34 9.94 14.75
C ILE A 609 34.56 9.14 15.20
N SER A 610 34.98 8.19 14.35
CA SER A 610 36.20 7.41 14.61
C SER A 610 37.48 8.25 14.44
N GLU A 611 38.58 7.85 15.08
CA GLU A 611 39.89 8.51 14.93
C GLU A 611 40.33 8.63 13.47
N LYS A 612 40.02 7.60 12.67
CA LYS A 612 40.33 7.58 11.24
C LYS A 612 39.52 8.65 10.48
N GLU A 613 38.24 8.80 10.79
CA GLU A 613 37.37 9.79 10.12
C GLU A 613 37.73 11.23 10.50
N LEU A 614 38.18 11.46 11.74
CA LEU A 614 38.63 12.78 12.20
C LEU A 614 39.77 13.35 11.34
N ALA A 615 40.62 12.48 10.77
CA ALA A 615 41.74 12.87 9.93
C ALA A 615 41.36 13.06 8.44
N GLU A 616 40.25 12.48 7.98
CA GLU A 616 39.96 12.30 6.56
C GLU A 616 38.80 13.20 6.06
N GLU A 617 37.69 13.37 6.78
CA GLU A 617 36.50 14.07 6.23
C GLU A 617 35.63 14.78 7.30
N LYS A 618 35.07 15.95 6.94
CA LYS A 618 34.02 16.62 7.72
C LYS A 618 32.66 16.01 7.37
N ARG A 619 31.89 15.54 8.37
CA ARG A 619 30.53 15.03 8.16
C ARG A 619 29.58 16.18 7.82
N GLU A 620 28.88 16.03 6.70
CA GLU A 620 27.86 16.98 6.23
C GLU A 620 26.62 16.23 5.75
N TYR A 621 25.44 16.82 5.92
CA TYR A 621 24.15 16.14 5.63
C TYR A 621 23.91 15.94 4.13
N PHE A 622 24.22 16.94 3.28
CA PHE A 622 23.85 16.93 1.86
C PHE A 622 24.90 16.34 0.92
N ILE A 623 25.86 15.57 1.42
CA ILE A 623 26.90 14.94 0.60
C ILE A 623 26.40 13.61 0.01
N LYS A 624 26.78 13.32 -1.24
CA LYS A 624 26.41 12.06 -1.91
C LYS A 624 26.99 10.83 -1.21
N ARG A 625 28.17 10.97 -0.61
CA ARG A 625 28.94 9.88 -0.02
C ARG A 625 28.97 10.05 1.49
N ARG A 626 27.88 9.69 2.14
CA ARG A 626 27.69 9.83 3.58
C ARG A 626 28.62 8.92 4.39
N SER A 627 28.87 9.34 5.62
CA SER A 627 29.58 8.59 6.67
C SER A 627 28.59 8.21 7.78
N PRO A 628 28.81 7.11 8.52
CA PRO A 628 29.92 6.16 8.40
C PRO A 628 29.88 5.34 7.11
N ARG A 629 31.03 4.80 6.70
CA ARG A 629 31.11 3.89 5.54
C ARG A 629 30.52 2.51 5.91
N PRO A 630 29.98 1.75 4.92
CA PRO A 630 29.53 0.37 5.13
C PRO A 630 30.58 -0.47 5.86
N GLN A 631 30.17 -1.16 6.93
CA GLN A 631 31.05 -1.96 7.78
C GLN A 631 31.06 -3.44 7.37
N PHE A 632 29.90 -3.98 6.99
CA PHE A 632 29.73 -5.37 6.58
C PHE A 632 29.90 -5.51 5.07
N THR A 633 31.13 -5.39 4.60
CA THR A 633 31.48 -5.53 3.17
C THR A 633 32.01 -6.92 2.85
N PHE A 634 31.69 -7.43 1.66
CA PHE A 634 32.18 -8.71 1.14
C PHE A 634 33.36 -8.49 0.19
N LYS A 635 34.52 -8.13 0.75
CA LYS A 635 35.72 -7.79 -0.02
C LYS A 635 36.42 -9.05 -0.55
N VAL A 636 37.01 -8.94 -1.73
CA VAL A 636 37.78 -10.01 -2.36
C VAL A 636 39.16 -9.48 -2.70
N ASP A 637 40.20 -10.22 -2.38
CA ASP A 637 41.56 -9.88 -2.78
C ASP A 637 41.66 -9.89 -4.30
N LYS A 638 42.18 -8.82 -4.89
CA LYS A 638 42.30 -8.70 -6.35
C LYS A 638 43.35 -9.65 -6.93
N ALA A 639 44.40 -9.98 -6.17
CA ALA A 639 45.52 -10.81 -6.63
C ALA A 639 45.18 -12.31 -6.56
N GLU A 640 44.76 -12.79 -5.38
CA GLU A 640 44.49 -14.22 -5.12
C GLU A 640 43.02 -14.61 -5.40
N GLN A 641 42.15 -13.64 -5.68
CA GLN A 641 40.69 -13.84 -5.81
C GLN A 641 40.04 -14.48 -4.56
N GLU A 642 40.72 -14.43 -3.42
CA GLU A 642 40.26 -15.04 -2.17
C GLU A 642 39.36 -14.06 -1.38
N PRO A 643 38.20 -14.53 -0.86
CA PRO A 643 37.34 -13.74 0.02
C PRO A 643 38.05 -13.28 1.30
N GLN A 644 37.84 -12.02 1.67
CA GLN A 644 38.34 -11.42 2.91
C GLN A 644 37.17 -11.16 3.86
N GLN A 645 37.40 -11.28 5.18
CA GLN A 645 36.38 -11.06 6.22
C GLN A 645 35.22 -12.09 6.21
N MET A 646 35.54 -13.38 6.04
CA MET A 646 34.55 -14.48 6.09
C MET A 646 33.68 -14.51 7.36
N ASN A 647 34.09 -13.89 8.46
CA ASN A 647 33.26 -13.73 9.65
C ASN A 647 31.96 -12.96 9.37
N ASN A 648 31.96 -12.01 8.42
CA ASN A 648 30.74 -11.30 8.01
C ASN A 648 29.75 -12.25 7.33
N PHE A 649 30.26 -13.21 6.55
CA PHE A 649 29.43 -14.22 5.89
C PHE A 649 28.70 -15.13 6.91
N MET A 650 29.27 -15.37 8.10
CA MET A 650 28.61 -16.17 9.15
C MET A 650 27.34 -15.54 9.73
N LEU A 651 27.15 -14.23 9.57
CA LEU A 651 25.89 -13.56 9.93
C LEU A 651 24.77 -13.88 8.93
N THR A 652 25.13 -14.29 7.70
CA THR A 652 24.19 -14.73 6.65
C THR A 652 24.05 -16.24 6.56
N TYR A 653 25.00 -17.00 7.08
CA TYR A 653 24.98 -18.46 7.01
C TYR A 653 23.90 -19.06 7.94
N PRO A 654 22.96 -19.87 7.41
CA PRO A 654 21.87 -20.46 8.19
C PRO A 654 22.34 -21.73 8.94
N GLY A 655 23.21 -21.54 9.93
CA GLY A 655 23.82 -22.63 10.70
C GLY A 655 22.79 -23.48 11.46
N CYS A 656 22.58 -24.71 11.00
CA CYS A 656 21.48 -25.59 11.43
C CYS A 656 21.70 -26.15 12.84
N THR A 657 22.93 -26.55 13.14
CA THR A 657 23.35 -27.05 14.45
C THR A 657 23.15 -25.95 15.48
N LEU A 658 23.70 -24.76 15.25
CA LEU A 658 23.60 -23.62 16.16
C LEU A 658 22.15 -23.16 16.36
N ALA A 659 21.32 -23.20 15.30
CA ALA A 659 19.89 -22.88 15.41
C ALA A 659 19.18 -23.80 16.41
N GLY A 660 19.56 -25.08 16.49
CA GLY A 660 18.98 -26.08 17.37
C GLY A 660 19.47 -26.07 18.83
N LEU A 661 20.55 -25.35 19.16
CA LEU A 661 21.13 -25.37 20.52
C LEU A 661 20.38 -24.52 21.54
N TYR A 662 19.54 -23.59 21.10
CA TYR A 662 18.83 -22.66 21.98
C TYR A 662 17.39 -22.48 21.53
N ASP A 663 16.44 -22.57 22.47
CA ASP A 663 15.04 -22.17 22.25
C ASP A 663 14.71 -20.98 23.18
N PRO A 664 14.52 -19.76 22.63
CA PRO A 664 14.21 -18.58 23.44
C PRO A 664 12.87 -18.69 24.19
N LEU A 665 11.92 -19.52 23.72
CA LEU A 665 10.63 -19.63 24.38
C LEU A 665 10.74 -20.30 25.76
N LEU A 666 11.65 -21.28 25.91
CA LEU A 666 11.89 -21.92 27.21
C LEU A 666 12.30 -20.89 28.26
N ASN A 667 13.01 -19.83 27.85
CA ASN A 667 13.43 -18.80 28.78
C ASN A 667 12.31 -17.87 29.26
N LEU A 668 11.13 -17.88 28.65
CA LEU A 668 9.96 -17.18 29.22
C LEU A 668 9.57 -17.76 30.58
N SER A 669 9.72 -19.08 30.76
CA SER A 669 9.48 -19.76 32.03
C SER A 669 10.72 -19.83 32.91
N GLU A 670 11.90 -20.12 32.33
CA GLU A 670 13.14 -20.31 33.10
C GLU A 670 13.72 -18.99 33.65
N LYS A 671 13.45 -17.87 32.98
CA LYS A 671 13.90 -16.52 33.37
C LYS A 671 15.41 -16.42 33.62
N LYS A 672 16.24 -17.19 32.88
CA LYS A 672 17.69 -17.08 32.97
C LYS A 672 18.17 -15.73 32.45
N THR A 673 19.19 -15.20 33.09
CA THR A 673 19.91 -14.00 32.62
C THR A 673 20.71 -14.31 31.36
N LEU A 674 21.03 -13.29 30.55
CA LEU A 674 21.88 -13.46 29.37
C LEU A 674 23.24 -14.10 29.71
N SER A 675 23.83 -13.76 30.86
CA SER A 675 25.09 -14.36 31.30
C SER A 675 24.98 -15.86 31.57
N GLN A 676 23.87 -16.31 32.16
CA GLN A 676 23.62 -17.74 32.40
C GLN A 676 23.38 -18.48 31.08
N ILE A 677 22.60 -17.90 30.17
CA ILE A 677 22.39 -18.48 28.83
C ILE A 677 23.70 -18.63 28.08
N ARG A 678 24.56 -17.60 28.11
CA ARG A 678 25.89 -17.64 27.48
C ARG A 678 26.77 -18.73 28.10
N ALA A 679 26.75 -18.89 29.42
CA ALA A 679 27.51 -19.94 30.10
C ALA A 679 27.02 -21.35 29.75
N ASP A 680 25.71 -21.58 29.77
CA ASP A 680 25.08 -22.87 29.41
C ASP A 680 25.43 -23.25 27.97
N LEU A 681 25.28 -22.32 27.02
CA LEU A 681 25.60 -22.54 25.61
C LEU A 681 27.10 -22.76 25.40
N LYS A 682 27.96 -22.03 26.11
CA LYS A 682 29.42 -22.22 26.02
C LYS A 682 29.81 -23.64 26.41
N LEU A 683 29.26 -24.18 27.50
CA LEU A 683 29.54 -25.54 27.95
C LEU A 683 29.07 -26.58 26.91
N GLN A 684 27.86 -26.41 26.36
CA GLN A 684 27.36 -27.29 25.29
C GLN A 684 28.23 -27.24 24.05
N LEU A 685 28.66 -26.05 23.63
CA LEU A 685 29.51 -25.85 22.46
C LEU A 685 30.91 -26.43 22.65
N ILE A 686 31.52 -26.30 23.84
CA ILE A 686 32.81 -26.96 24.13
C ILE A 686 32.66 -28.48 24.00
N SER A 687 31.58 -29.06 24.55
CA SER A 687 31.33 -30.49 24.41
C SER A 687 31.17 -30.90 22.94
N LEU A 688 30.47 -30.11 22.13
CA LEU A 688 30.28 -30.38 20.70
C LEU A 688 31.60 -30.28 19.92
N LEU A 689 32.40 -29.24 20.19
CA LEU A 689 33.71 -29.04 19.55
C LEU A 689 34.69 -30.18 19.87
N ASN A 690 34.71 -30.64 21.13
CA ASN A 690 35.53 -31.76 21.55
C ASN A 690 35.09 -33.08 20.90
N ASN A 691 33.78 -33.32 20.78
CA ASN A 691 33.24 -34.51 20.13
C ASN A 691 33.44 -34.52 18.61
N ALA A 692 33.49 -33.33 17.99
CA ALA A 692 33.68 -33.17 16.55
C ALA A 692 35.13 -33.41 16.10
N ASP A 693 36.10 -33.46 17.02
CA ASP A 693 37.54 -33.62 16.77
C ASP A 693 38.05 -32.78 15.58
N LEU A 694 37.77 -31.47 15.60
CA LEU A 694 38.07 -30.58 14.48
C LEU A 694 39.55 -30.56 14.08
N ASN A 695 40.47 -30.82 15.03
CA ASN A 695 41.90 -30.90 14.76
C ASN A 695 42.25 -32.01 13.76
N SER A 696 41.45 -33.08 13.65
CA SER A 696 41.64 -34.14 12.64
C SER A 696 41.51 -33.64 11.20
N THR A 697 40.80 -32.52 10.99
CA THR A 697 40.58 -31.90 9.68
C THR A 697 41.63 -30.83 9.34
N ALA A 698 42.55 -30.52 10.26
CA ALA A 698 43.55 -29.47 10.10
C ALA A 698 44.95 -30.04 9.83
N ASN A 699 45.74 -29.33 9.03
CA ASN A 699 47.15 -29.66 8.79
C ASN A 699 48.12 -29.00 9.80
N GLY A 700 47.61 -28.21 10.75
CA GLY A 700 48.37 -27.53 11.80
C GLY A 700 49.13 -26.28 11.37
N LYS A 701 49.01 -25.86 10.10
CA LYS A 701 49.70 -24.68 9.53
C LYS A 701 48.70 -23.55 9.30
N GLY A 702 49.08 -22.30 9.62
CA GLY A 702 48.25 -21.12 9.37
C GLY A 702 47.56 -20.52 10.61
N ASP A 703 46.71 -19.52 10.40
CA ASP A 703 46.03 -18.76 11.47
C ASP A 703 44.82 -19.54 12.02
N TRP A 704 44.83 -19.83 13.32
CA TRP A 704 43.73 -20.51 14.02
C TRP A 704 42.42 -19.70 13.96
N LYS A 705 42.47 -18.37 13.77
CA LYS A 705 41.25 -17.54 13.69
C LYS A 705 40.35 -17.91 12.52
N LYS A 706 40.83 -18.64 11.51
CA LYS A 706 39.98 -19.19 10.45
C LYS A 706 38.89 -20.11 11.02
N TRP A 707 39.11 -20.73 12.17
CA TRP A 707 38.08 -21.53 12.86
C TRP A 707 36.80 -20.74 13.19
N LEU A 708 36.88 -19.41 13.37
CA LEU A 708 35.73 -18.57 13.71
C LEU A 708 34.60 -18.64 12.67
N TRP A 709 34.94 -18.79 11.38
CA TRP A 709 33.95 -18.96 10.32
C TRP A 709 33.85 -20.39 9.79
N MET A 710 34.86 -21.22 10.00
CA MET A 710 34.88 -22.60 9.50
C MET A 710 34.15 -23.58 10.42
N ALA A 711 34.25 -23.40 11.74
CA ALA A 711 33.66 -24.32 12.72
C ALA A 711 32.13 -24.48 12.56
N PRO A 712 31.33 -23.42 12.33
CA PRO A 712 29.89 -23.58 12.08
C PRO A 712 29.58 -24.51 10.89
N LEU A 713 30.32 -24.36 9.79
CA LEU A 713 30.17 -25.18 8.57
C LEU A 713 30.47 -26.66 8.87
N LEU A 714 31.57 -26.91 9.57
CA LEU A 714 32.01 -28.28 9.87
C LEU A 714 31.13 -28.97 10.91
N LEU A 715 30.61 -28.24 11.90
CA LEU A 715 29.63 -28.78 12.84
C LEU A 715 28.35 -29.22 12.12
N ASP A 716 27.89 -28.46 11.12
CA ASP A 716 26.75 -28.85 10.29
C ASP A 716 27.04 -30.04 9.37
N LYS A 717 28.30 -30.23 8.97
CA LYS A 717 28.75 -31.39 8.20
C LYS A 717 28.80 -32.68 9.04
N ILE A 718 29.19 -32.57 10.31
CA ILE A 718 29.37 -33.73 11.21
C ILE A 718 28.04 -34.19 11.81
N ASN A 719 27.11 -33.28 12.08
CA ASN A 719 25.77 -33.61 12.58
C ASN A 719 24.81 -34.04 11.46
N ASP A 720 23.61 -34.49 11.83
CA ASP A 720 22.51 -34.95 10.95
C ASP A 720 22.00 -33.90 9.90
N ASN A 721 22.67 -32.75 9.76
CA ASN A 721 22.32 -31.68 8.83
C ASN A 721 23.14 -31.70 7.53
N ASN A 722 24.14 -32.59 7.39
CA ASN A 722 25.04 -32.63 6.24
C ASN A 722 24.32 -32.69 4.89
N ASN A 723 23.34 -33.58 4.75
CA ASN A 723 22.60 -33.77 3.50
C ASN A 723 21.81 -32.51 3.08
N MET A 724 21.24 -31.78 4.05
CA MET A 724 20.43 -30.60 3.79
C MET A 724 21.31 -29.39 3.42
N VAL A 725 22.38 -29.16 4.17
CA VAL A 725 23.33 -28.07 3.92
C VAL A 725 24.11 -28.31 2.62
N GLY A 726 24.50 -29.56 2.36
CA GLY A 726 25.12 -29.96 1.09
C GLY A 726 24.20 -29.69 -0.10
N ALA A 727 22.94 -30.14 -0.03
CA ALA A 727 21.95 -29.88 -1.09
C ALA A 727 21.70 -28.37 -1.30
N TRP A 728 21.73 -27.58 -0.23
CA TRP A 728 21.61 -26.12 -0.32
C TRP A 728 22.81 -25.47 -1.00
N PHE A 729 24.04 -25.88 -0.67
CA PHE A 729 25.23 -25.39 -1.37
C PHE A 729 25.28 -25.83 -2.84
N ASP A 730 24.83 -27.05 -3.15
CA ASP A 730 24.80 -27.59 -4.51
C ASP A 730 23.75 -26.90 -5.40
N LYS A 731 22.65 -26.43 -4.79
CA LYS A 731 21.64 -25.59 -5.47
C LYS A 731 22.24 -24.28 -5.99
N GLY A 732 23.29 -23.77 -5.35
CA GLY A 732 23.99 -22.53 -5.73
C GLY A 732 23.53 -21.31 -4.95
N TYR A 733 24.18 -20.18 -5.22
CA TYR A 733 23.97 -18.90 -4.53
C TYR A 733 22.47 -18.48 -4.55
N PRO A 734 21.85 -18.21 -3.38
CA PRO A 734 20.46 -17.80 -3.31
C PRO A 734 20.22 -16.45 -4.01
N GLY A 735 19.22 -16.38 -4.90
CA GLY A 735 18.83 -15.11 -5.51
C GLY A 735 18.26 -14.14 -4.48
N SER A 736 18.66 -12.87 -4.55
CA SER A 736 18.12 -11.81 -3.68
C SER A 736 16.64 -11.57 -3.99
N LEU A 737 15.76 -12.03 -3.08
CA LEU A 737 14.30 -11.87 -3.18
C LEU A 737 13.77 -10.72 -2.32
N LEU A 738 14.58 -10.19 -1.40
CA LEU A 738 14.20 -9.19 -0.40
C LEU A 738 15.10 -7.95 -0.54
N ALA A 739 14.83 -7.10 -1.52
CA ALA A 739 15.36 -5.73 -1.51
C ALA A 739 14.49 -4.88 -0.58
N MET A 740 15.04 -4.39 0.53
CA MET A 740 14.28 -3.60 1.50
C MET A 740 14.05 -2.14 1.10
N ASP A 741 14.60 -1.66 -0.04
CA ASP A 741 14.32 -0.32 -0.57
C ASP A 741 14.06 -0.32 -2.08
N GLY A 742 13.12 0.54 -2.49
CA GLY A 742 12.83 0.89 -3.89
C GLY A 742 13.64 2.08 -4.41
N GLU A 743 14.61 2.58 -3.63
CA GLU A 743 15.65 3.46 -4.14
C GLU A 743 16.86 2.58 -4.45
N GLU A 744 17.10 2.38 -5.75
CA GLU A 744 18.31 1.78 -6.27
C GLU A 744 19.53 2.55 -5.74
N MET A 745 20.07 2.17 -4.58
CA MET A 745 21.51 1.99 -4.58
C MET A 745 21.73 0.89 -5.60
N GLU A 746 22.25 1.24 -6.76
CA GLU A 746 22.86 0.26 -7.66
C GLU A 746 23.79 -0.58 -6.78
N GLU A 747 23.33 -1.74 -6.30
CA GLU A 747 24.22 -2.76 -5.75
C GLU A 747 25.19 -3.03 -6.90
N GLY A 748 26.38 -2.43 -6.83
CA GLY A 748 27.33 -2.50 -7.91
C GLY A 748 27.53 -3.97 -8.24
N LYS A 749 27.65 -4.31 -9.53
CA LYS A 749 27.95 -5.69 -9.99
C LYS A 749 29.09 -6.34 -9.20
N GLU A 750 30.01 -5.52 -8.66
CA GLU A 750 31.11 -5.93 -7.78
C GLU A 750 30.65 -6.49 -6.41
N GLU A 751 29.64 -5.93 -5.74
CA GLU A 751 29.20 -6.41 -4.41
C GLU A 751 28.51 -7.77 -4.50
N ASN A 752 27.64 -7.95 -5.50
CA ASN A 752 27.01 -9.24 -5.77
C ASN A 752 28.04 -10.30 -6.19
N SER A 753 29.09 -9.91 -6.93
CA SER A 753 30.22 -10.81 -7.22
C SER A 753 31.04 -11.16 -5.97
N GLY A 754 31.10 -10.26 -4.97
CA GLY A 754 31.77 -10.50 -3.70
C GLY A 754 31.03 -11.52 -2.85
N LYS A 755 29.71 -11.35 -2.68
CA LYS A 755 28.85 -12.28 -1.92
C LYS A 755 28.87 -13.69 -2.52
N ASP A 756 28.80 -13.79 -3.85
CA ASP A 756 28.89 -15.06 -4.59
C ASP A 756 30.21 -15.78 -4.30
N LYS A 757 31.34 -15.07 -4.35
CA LYS A 757 32.65 -15.65 -4.02
C LYS A 757 32.78 -16.11 -2.56
N HIS A 758 32.18 -15.38 -1.61
CA HIS A 758 32.15 -15.82 -0.20
C HIS A 758 31.33 -17.10 -0.03
N PHE A 759 30.18 -17.16 -0.70
CA PHE A 759 29.33 -18.34 -0.71
C PHE A 759 30.05 -19.55 -1.32
N ASP A 760 30.71 -19.35 -2.46
CA ASP A 760 31.49 -20.39 -3.13
C ASP A 760 32.67 -20.88 -2.29
N HIS A 761 33.36 -19.99 -1.59
CA HIS A 761 34.45 -20.37 -0.71
C HIS A 761 33.96 -21.17 0.50
N ALA A 762 32.81 -20.79 1.08
CA ALA A 762 32.16 -21.58 2.13
C ALA A 762 31.72 -22.96 1.63
N ARG A 763 31.13 -23.04 0.42
CA ARG A 763 30.76 -24.30 -0.24
C ARG A 763 31.97 -25.20 -0.45
N GLN A 764 33.06 -24.68 -1.00
CA GLN A 764 34.29 -25.45 -1.22
C GLN A 764 34.84 -25.99 0.09
N THR A 765 34.82 -25.18 1.15
CA THR A 765 35.26 -25.57 2.48
C THR A 765 34.37 -26.67 3.07
N PHE A 766 33.05 -26.56 2.92
CA PHE A 766 32.09 -27.56 3.38
C PHE A 766 32.24 -28.89 2.61
N ASN A 767 32.39 -28.84 1.29
CA ASN A 767 32.49 -30.04 0.45
C ASN A 767 33.87 -30.70 0.45
N SER A 768 34.94 -29.96 0.77
CA SER A 768 36.31 -30.49 0.79
C SER A 768 36.49 -31.64 1.79
N GLY A 769 37.21 -32.68 1.38
CA GLY A 769 37.73 -33.75 2.24
C GLY A 769 39.23 -33.64 2.52
N ALA A 770 39.89 -32.58 2.03
CA ALA A 770 41.32 -32.36 2.23
C ALA A 770 41.60 -31.68 3.57
N LEU A 771 42.79 -31.94 4.14
CA LEU A 771 43.25 -31.25 5.34
C LEU A 771 43.35 -29.74 5.08
N ILE A 772 42.73 -28.97 5.97
CA ILE A 772 42.59 -27.52 5.85
C ILE A 772 43.85 -26.85 6.41
N ASN A 773 44.30 -25.79 5.74
CA ASN A 773 45.42 -24.94 6.18
C ASN A 773 45.00 -23.98 7.31
N VAL A 774 44.84 -24.55 8.51
CA VAL A 774 44.51 -23.85 9.76
C VAL A 774 45.33 -24.41 10.93
N GLY A 775 45.67 -23.55 11.89
CA GLY A 775 46.38 -23.94 13.11
C GLY A 775 45.52 -24.79 14.07
N PHE A 776 46.14 -25.62 14.90
CA PHE A 776 45.44 -26.47 15.86
C PHE A 776 44.77 -25.67 16.99
N LEU A 777 43.63 -26.19 17.45
CA LEU A 777 42.91 -25.74 18.62
C LEU A 777 43.48 -26.42 19.87
N ASP A 778 43.97 -25.62 20.81
CA ASP A 778 44.22 -26.03 22.19
C ASP A 778 43.01 -25.68 23.06
N GLU A 779 43.09 -25.93 24.37
CA GLU A 779 41.98 -25.66 25.30
C GLU A 779 41.60 -24.18 25.37
N GLU A 780 42.59 -23.27 25.33
CA GLU A 780 42.36 -21.82 25.37
C GLU A 780 41.67 -21.35 24.09
N LYS A 781 42.15 -21.76 22.92
CA LYS A 781 41.55 -21.41 21.62
C LYS A 781 40.16 -22.04 21.46
N THR A 782 39.95 -23.25 21.95
CA THR A 782 38.62 -23.89 21.97
C THR A 782 37.64 -23.09 22.80
N ASN A 783 38.06 -22.59 23.96
CA ASN A 783 37.23 -21.71 24.80
C ASN A 783 36.86 -20.40 24.08
N LEU A 784 37.82 -19.75 23.40
CA LEU A 784 37.57 -18.52 22.63
C LEU A 784 36.65 -18.77 21.42
N LEU A 785 36.84 -19.89 20.73
CA LEU A 785 35.97 -20.31 19.62
C LEU A 785 34.54 -20.56 20.13
N ALA A 786 34.39 -21.26 21.25
CA ALA A 786 33.08 -21.50 21.85
C ALA A 786 32.37 -20.19 22.22
N GLU A 787 33.08 -19.21 22.79
CA GLU A 787 32.51 -17.87 23.05
C GLU A 787 32.01 -17.18 21.78
N HIS A 788 32.77 -17.25 20.69
CA HIS A 788 32.33 -16.71 19.40
C HIS A 788 31.09 -17.43 18.84
N LEU A 789 31.04 -18.76 18.95
CA LEU A 789 29.88 -19.55 18.52
C LEU A 789 28.63 -19.25 19.38
N VAL A 790 28.79 -18.92 20.66
CA VAL A 790 27.68 -18.42 21.50
C VAL A 790 27.12 -17.11 20.92
N ASP A 791 27.98 -16.18 20.52
CA ASP A 791 27.56 -14.92 19.91
C ASP A 791 26.82 -15.14 18.57
N LEU A 792 27.31 -16.05 17.71
CA LEU A 792 26.59 -16.41 16.50
C LEU A 792 25.24 -17.09 16.80
N THR A 793 25.20 -17.99 17.78
CA THR A 793 23.97 -18.70 18.17
C THR A 793 22.89 -17.74 18.65
N LEU A 794 23.25 -16.71 19.43
CA LEU A 794 22.31 -15.75 20.00
C LEU A 794 22.03 -14.55 19.09
N GLY A 795 22.99 -14.15 18.26
CA GLY A 795 23.00 -12.87 17.56
C GLY A 795 23.02 -12.91 16.03
N SER A 796 23.32 -14.05 15.39
CA SER A 796 23.29 -14.13 13.92
C SER A 796 21.85 -14.05 13.40
N PRO A 797 21.52 -13.09 12.50
CA PRO A 797 20.16 -12.92 12.00
C PRO A 797 19.69 -14.14 11.22
N ALA A 798 20.57 -14.79 10.44
CA ALA A 798 20.22 -16.01 9.70
C ALA A 798 19.88 -17.17 10.65
N ILE A 799 20.67 -17.38 11.71
CA ILE A 799 20.46 -18.46 12.68
C ILE A 799 19.17 -18.20 13.49
N CYS A 800 18.96 -16.98 13.98
CA CYS A 800 17.76 -16.61 14.73
C CYS A 800 16.48 -16.74 13.89
N PHE A 801 16.54 -16.36 12.61
CA PHE A 801 15.40 -16.51 11.71
C PHE A 801 15.13 -17.98 11.37
N LEU A 802 16.16 -18.76 11.05
CA LEU A 802 16.03 -20.21 10.81
C LEU A 802 15.39 -20.92 12.01
N ARG A 803 15.90 -20.66 13.22
CA ARG A 803 15.35 -21.20 14.47
C ARG A 803 13.85 -20.93 14.60
N THR A 804 13.43 -19.72 14.25
CA THR A 804 12.02 -19.32 14.32
C THR A 804 11.18 -20.11 13.29
N LEU A 805 11.68 -20.27 12.07
CA LEU A 805 10.94 -20.99 11.02
C LEU A 805 10.85 -22.50 11.25
N LEU A 806 11.91 -23.12 11.77
CA LEU A 806 11.92 -24.56 12.08
C LEU A 806 10.85 -24.98 13.11
N ARG A 807 10.24 -24.02 13.79
CA ARG A 807 9.13 -24.26 14.71
C ARG A 807 7.78 -24.47 14.01
N TYR A 808 7.61 -23.89 12.82
CA TYR A 808 6.35 -23.88 12.09
C TYR A 808 6.40 -24.68 10.79
N PHE A 809 7.61 -24.96 10.30
CA PHE A 809 7.86 -25.61 9.01
C PHE A 809 8.84 -26.77 9.19
N GLU A 810 8.65 -27.82 8.38
CA GLU A 810 9.61 -28.92 8.29
C GLU A 810 10.94 -28.46 7.69
N LYS A 811 12.02 -29.15 8.03
CA LYS A 811 13.36 -28.86 7.51
C LYS A 811 13.38 -28.98 5.98
N ASP A 812 13.60 -27.85 5.31
CA ASP A 812 13.66 -27.74 3.84
C ASP A 812 14.79 -26.77 3.45
N ALA A 813 15.48 -27.04 2.34
CA ALA A 813 16.47 -26.16 1.74
C ALA A 813 15.88 -24.77 1.40
N LEU A 814 14.58 -24.66 1.14
CA LEU A 814 13.91 -23.37 0.96
C LEU A 814 13.96 -22.49 2.22
N LEU A 815 13.98 -23.08 3.42
CA LEU A 815 14.11 -22.33 4.67
C LEU A 815 15.53 -21.74 4.83
N LEU A 816 16.55 -22.45 4.33
CA LEU A 816 17.94 -21.97 4.34
C LEU A 816 18.12 -20.76 3.42
N ASP A 817 17.49 -20.77 2.23
CA ASP A 817 17.44 -19.59 1.35
C ASP A 817 16.75 -18.40 2.04
N ALA A 818 15.63 -18.65 2.70
CA ALA A 818 14.90 -17.59 3.40
C ALA A 818 15.75 -17.00 4.53
N ALA A 819 16.42 -17.84 5.32
CA ALA A 819 17.31 -17.41 6.40
C ALA A 819 18.54 -16.66 5.89
N TYR A 820 19.15 -17.11 4.80
CA TYR A 820 20.25 -16.39 4.14
C TYR A 820 19.80 -15.00 3.68
N ASN A 821 18.67 -14.93 2.97
CA ASN A 821 18.13 -13.66 2.46
C ASN A 821 17.78 -12.68 3.58
N VAL A 822 17.22 -13.16 4.69
CA VAL A 822 16.96 -12.32 5.87
C VAL A 822 18.27 -11.86 6.49
N GLY A 823 19.26 -12.74 6.67
CA GLY A 823 20.57 -12.35 7.17
C GLY A 823 21.23 -11.27 6.32
N ALA A 824 21.20 -11.42 5.00
CA ALA A 824 21.73 -10.44 4.05
C ALA A 824 20.99 -9.08 4.13
N ALA A 825 19.66 -9.11 4.24
CA ALA A 825 18.86 -7.90 4.43
C ALA A 825 19.13 -7.20 5.77
N PHE A 826 19.42 -7.95 6.84
CA PHE A 826 19.84 -7.35 8.11
C PHE A 826 21.20 -6.63 7.98
N LEU A 827 22.17 -7.22 7.29
CA LEU A 827 23.46 -6.58 7.07
C LEU A 827 23.36 -5.29 6.26
N SER A 828 22.45 -5.24 5.27
CA SER A 828 22.27 -4.02 4.48
C SER A 828 21.74 -2.85 5.32
N LEU A 829 20.92 -3.11 6.35
CA LEU A 829 20.49 -2.09 7.30
C LEU A 829 21.66 -1.50 8.09
N PHE A 830 22.62 -2.31 8.52
CA PHE A 830 23.82 -1.82 9.22
C PHE A 830 24.84 -1.13 8.32
N ASN A 831 24.72 -1.30 7.00
CA ASN A 831 25.56 -0.63 6.02
C ASN A 831 25.00 0.72 5.57
N LYS A 832 23.78 1.07 6.01
CA LYS A 832 23.24 2.41 5.83
C LYS A 832 23.96 3.40 6.74
N PRO A 833 24.21 4.63 6.29
CA PRO A 833 24.73 5.68 7.14
C PRO A 833 23.82 6.03 8.33
N GLU A 834 22.50 5.96 8.12
CA GLU A 834 21.46 6.20 9.14
C GLU A 834 21.34 5.03 10.12
#